data_AF-A0A759HDH9-F1
#
_entry.id   AF-A0A759HDH9-F1
#
_cell.length_a   1.000
_cell.length_b   1.000
_cell.length_c   1.000
_cell.angle_alpha   90.00
_cell.angle_beta   90.00
_cell.angle_gamma   90.00
#
_symmetry.space_group_name_H-M   'P 1'
#
loop_
_entity.id
_entity.type
_entity.pdbx_description
1 polymer ?
#
loop_
_entity_poly.entity_id
_entity_poly.type
_entity_poly.pdbx_seq_one_letter_code
_entity_poly.pdbx_strand_id
1 'polypeptide(L)'
;MSREFRKKPTENYNFTRQGAYGIFSPHDAQPLEYILTSFTVDELYNLCFARDLDEHRKDFDFLIQRDIDEERARKEIGTYITAQEDGKDKITFLPPLIAAIVEVDNDNKIKPFYPSYTENYENDEYGGELTRTWPRLFRIKNYINNESGINIATKVNEEPNYKLDITIANLDIFLPPNGPGGRLVVIDGQHRLFALKFLHQFEREKIKNLSIPVCIVYPPLSTQENKNTDNRIIEIPTVLRKLFVDVNSTVEKVSGHFLTLLSDDNIGSFICREFCDTVLKSQELGELGLGQVEWNTKNYKESKNISKPHSITSIGVIHSVLEDTFSKGTGLNNLIKILDIGTELDSKLTIGGQNDNESESEDICIADDFPWRNFQFIPKETLKNKIKENIATGLKSIFFNVTAFKEAATAFDSLINCKLNEIKESKDIYSTLYYDIKNYYLLNDPIQKLAESELKCKAKISELNEWYVNTRNANSLDYIFYTVFQKGYISSYLELIQLLSESGLKEPERTNLFILLANRALDKSRDMFSHHLTYMQTTVFNGPKIKVTKKSSSQIKRLMLANLGSPDLLGEIKEKLSVSSELIRKLDSIGKNNASNFFTNMRNDKEKAYPQIYRYSLDITIEDKKKIEEAEEKRNSGILSSVEPENKIDASLEYEQIIKRVIKKDLVKSANALKNNLGYDDFFYLVSDDENEEHD
;
A
#
# COMPACT_ATOMS: atom_id res chain seq x y z
N MET A 1 19.37 -73.97 33.73
CA MET A 1 20.31 -72.86 33.56
C MET A 1 20.45 -72.57 32.06
N SER A 2 20.17 -71.41 31.50
CA SER A 2 19.30 -70.27 31.84
C SER A 2 19.17 -69.52 30.52
N ARG A 3 17.96 -69.50 29.95
CA ARG A 3 17.55 -68.56 28.91
C ARG A 3 17.41 -67.20 29.58
N GLU A 4 18.39 -66.32 29.47
CA GLU A 4 18.25 -64.90 29.80
C GLU A 4 19.50 -64.17 29.28
N PHE A 5 19.37 -62.88 28.93
CA PHE A 5 20.28 -62.08 28.08
C PHE A 5 20.10 -62.21 26.56
N ARG A 6 18.85 -62.12 26.07
CA ARG A 6 18.60 -61.26 24.91
C ARG A 6 18.31 -59.88 25.47
N LYS A 7 19.24 -58.92 25.29
CA LYS A 7 18.97 -57.50 25.52
C LYS A 7 17.66 -57.14 24.80
N LYS A 8 16.72 -56.52 25.51
CA LYS A 8 15.52 -55.92 24.90
C LYS A 8 15.97 -55.08 23.68
N PRO A 9 15.29 -55.14 22.53
CA PRO A 9 15.62 -54.27 21.41
C PRO A 9 15.43 -52.84 21.90
N THR A 10 16.52 -52.10 22.02
CA THR A 10 16.47 -50.64 22.19
C THR A 10 15.71 -50.08 21.01
N GLU A 11 14.59 -49.41 21.27
CA GLU A 11 13.81 -48.69 20.26
C GLU A 11 14.76 -47.77 19.48
N ASN A 12 14.83 -47.95 18.16
CA ASN A 12 15.86 -47.35 17.32
C ASN A 12 15.50 -45.90 16.95
N TYR A 13 15.54 -44.98 17.89
CA TYR A 13 15.40 -43.54 17.59
C TYR A 13 16.62 -43.05 16.82
N ASN A 14 16.45 -42.71 15.54
CA ASN A 14 17.53 -42.39 14.61
C ASN A 14 17.70 -40.87 14.36
N PHE A 15 16.87 -40.04 14.98
CA PHE A 15 16.93 -38.60 14.87
C PHE A 15 16.81 -37.95 16.25
N THR A 16 17.83 -37.21 16.67
CA THR A 16 17.89 -36.55 18.00
C THR A 16 18.09 -35.05 17.85
N ARG A 17 17.34 -34.24 18.60
CA ARG A 17 17.47 -32.79 18.66
C ARG A 17 17.39 -32.28 20.10
N GLN A 18 18.10 -31.20 20.35
CA GLN A 18 17.97 -30.44 21.59
C GLN A 18 17.47 -29.04 21.23
N GLY A 19 16.57 -28.49 22.04
CA GLY A 19 16.03 -27.17 21.77
C GLY A 19 15.25 -26.60 22.95
N ALA A 20 14.84 -25.34 22.82
CA ALA A 20 13.99 -24.69 23.81
C ALA A 20 12.58 -25.28 23.74
N TYR A 21 12.02 -25.63 24.89
CA TYR A 21 10.70 -26.24 25.02
C TYR A 21 9.64 -25.19 25.33
N GLY A 22 8.45 -25.34 24.78
CA GLY A 22 7.31 -24.52 25.13
C GLY A 22 5.97 -25.20 24.89
N ILE A 23 4.92 -24.56 25.39
CA ILE A 23 3.56 -25.04 25.32
C ILE A 23 2.59 -23.89 25.06
N PHE A 24 1.67 -24.10 24.12
CA PHE A 24 0.50 -23.25 23.89
C PHE A 24 -0.73 -23.95 24.46
N SER A 25 -1.21 -23.47 25.61
CA SER A 25 -2.45 -23.97 26.23
C SER A 25 -3.26 -22.81 26.82
N PRO A 26 -3.86 -21.95 25.98
CA PRO A 26 -4.75 -20.91 26.47
C PRO A 26 -6.11 -21.49 26.90
N HIS A 27 -6.52 -21.25 28.15
CA HIS A 27 -7.82 -21.64 28.70
C HIS A 27 -8.19 -23.12 28.45
N ASP A 28 -9.29 -23.39 27.74
CA ASP A 28 -9.84 -24.72 27.45
C ASP A 28 -9.32 -25.34 26.13
N ALA A 29 -8.34 -24.70 25.47
CA ALA A 29 -7.79 -25.23 24.23
C ALA A 29 -6.88 -26.44 24.51
N GLN A 30 -6.97 -27.46 23.65
CA GLN A 30 -6.06 -28.60 23.71
C GLN A 30 -4.61 -28.10 23.61
N PRO A 31 -3.70 -28.53 24.52
CA PRO A 31 -2.32 -28.06 24.51
C PRO A 31 -1.60 -28.48 23.23
N LEU A 32 -0.79 -27.56 22.72
CA LEU A 32 0.18 -27.80 21.66
C LEU A 32 1.58 -27.55 22.22
N GLU A 33 2.40 -28.59 22.29
CA GLU A 33 3.78 -28.47 22.75
C GLU A 33 4.72 -28.28 21.56
N TYR A 34 5.84 -27.61 21.79
CA TYR A 34 6.83 -27.36 20.74
C TYR A 34 8.26 -27.38 21.26
N ILE A 35 9.19 -27.66 20.34
CA ILE A 35 10.63 -27.55 20.54
C ILE A 35 11.21 -26.68 19.43
N LEU A 36 11.83 -25.56 19.81
CA LEU A 36 12.55 -24.68 18.90
C LEU A 36 14.02 -25.10 18.83
N THR A 37 14.44 -25.55 17.66
CA THR A 37 15.79 -26.06 17.37
C THR A 37 16.31 -25.45 16.07
N SER A 38 17.56 -25.75 15.70
CA SER A 38 18.13 -25.37 14.41
C SER A 38 18.49 -26.60 13.58
N PHE A 39 18.39 -26.46 12.26
CA PHE A 39 18.74 -27.48 11.28
C PHE A 39 19.85 -26.94 10.38
N THR A 40 20.82 -27.79 10.04
CA THR A 40 21.73 -27.50 8.93
C THR A 40 21.01 -27.73 7.59
N VAL A 41 21.59 -27.23 6.50
CA VAL A 41 21.00 -27.41 5.17
C VAL A 41 20.85 -28.88 4.78
N ASP A 42 21.83 -29.73 5.14
CA ASP A 42 21.77 -31.18 4.86
C ASP A 42 20.60 -31.85 5.60
N GLU A 43 20.22 -31.32 6.76
CA GLU A 43 19.17 -31.89 7.60
C GLU A 43 17.77 -31.50 7.13
N LEU A 44 17.62 -30.57 6.19
CA LEU A 44 16.33 -30.18 5.60
C LEU A 44 15.65 -31.31 4.85
N TYR A 45 16.38 -32.35 4.41
CA TYR A 45 15.79 -33.54 3.80
C TYR A 45 15.04 -34.42 4.80
N ASN A 46 15.25 -34.23 6.11
CA ASN A 46 14.43 -34.88 7.15
C ASN A 46 13.03 -34.25 7.25
N LEU A 47 12.83 -33.06 6.66
CA LEU A 47 11.54 -32.39 6.57
C LEU A 47 10.83 -32.79 5.26
N CYS A 48 9.56 -33.17 5.35
CA CYS A 48 8.73 -33.47 4.19
C CYS A 48 7.62 -32.43 4.02
N PHE A 49 7.13 -32.32 2.78
CA PHE A 49 5.94 -31.52 2.51
C PHE A 49 4.69 -32.34 2.83
N ALA A 50 3.59 -31.66 3.14
CA ALA A 50 2.30 -32.33 3.27
C ALA A 50 1.90 -33.07 1.98
N ARG A 51 2.30 -32.57 0.80
CA ARG A 51 2.06 -33.20 -0.51
C ARG A 51 2.79 -34.52 -0.72
N ASP A 52 3.84 -34.79 0.06
CA ASP A 52 4.63 -36.02 -0.07
C ASP A 52 3.97 -37.20 0.69
N LEU A 53 2.86 -36.93 1.40
CA LEU A 53 2.08 -37.91 2.16
C LEU A 53 0.73 -38.15 1.45
N ASP A 54 0.32 -39.41 1.32
CA ASP A 54 -0.96 -39.87 0.74
C ASP A 54 -1.13 -39.68 -0.81
N GLU A 55 -0.52 -40.56 -1.62
CA GLU A 55 -0.62 -40.54 -3.11
C GLU A 55 -1.99 -40.94 -3.68
N HIS A 56 -2.94 -41.45 -2.87
CA HIS A 56 -4.11 -42.20 -3.39
C HIS A 56 -5.49 -41.74 -2.90
N ARG A 57 -5.60 -40.72 -2.04
CA ARG A 57 -6.90 -40.05 -1.77
C ARG A 57 -6.89 -38.59 -2.21
N LYS A 58 -7.87 -38.25 -3.05
CA LYS A 58 -8.31 -36.87 -3.34
C LYS A 58 -9.04 -36.29 -2.11
N ASP A 59 -8.37 -36.14 -0.97
CA ASP A 59 -8.92 -35.32 0.10
C ASP A 59 -8.68 -33.86 -0.27
N PHE A 60 -9.74 -33.18 -0.72
CA PHE A 60 -9.70 -31.82 -1.28
C PHE A 60 -9.01 -30.83 -0.32
N ASP A 61 -9.09 -31.09 0.97
CA ASP A 61 -8.54 -30.25 2.03
C ASP A 61 -7.00 -30.32 2.12
N PHE A 62 -6.39 -31.46 1.77
CA PHE A 62 -4.92 -31.59 1.65
C PHE A 62 -4.40 -31.08 0.30
N LEU A 63 -5.26 -31.02 -0.72
CA LEU A 63 -4.94 -30.43 -2.02
C LEU A 63 -4.77 -28.90 -1.94
N ILE A 64 -5.40 -28.21 -0.99
CA ILE A 64 -5.26 -26.75 -0.80
C ILE A 64 -3.91 -26.39 -0.17
N GLN A 65 -3.33 -27.28 0.65
CA GLN A 65 -1.97 -27.14 1.19
C GLN A 65 -0.88 -27.54 0.17
N ARG A 66 -1.25 -27.75 -1.10
CA ARG A 66 -0.39 -28.31 -2.17
C ARG A 66 0.21 -27.27 -3.12
N ASP A 67 -0.32 -26.05 -3.15
CA ASP A 67 0.13 -24.99 -4.05
C ASP A 67 1.41 -24.32 -3.51
N ILE A 68 2.55 -24.93 -3.82
CA ILE A 68 3.84 -24.25 -3.78
C ILE A 68 4.03 -23.61 -5.15
N ASP A 69 4.06 -22.27 -5.19
CA ASP A 69 4.47 -21.53 -6.38
C ASP A 69 6.00 -21.65 -6.53
N GLU A 70 6.42 -22.66 -7.28
CA GLU A 70 7.84 -23.01 -7.49
C GLU A 70 8.59 -21.92 -8.28
N GLU A 71 7.90 -21.16 -9.13
CA GLU A 71 8.50 -20.03 -9.85
C GLU A 71 8.77 -18.87 -8.89
N ARG A 72 7.78 -18.51 -8.08
CA ARG A 72 7.92 -17.48 -7.04
C ARG A 72 8.95 -17.85 -5.99
N ALA A 73 8.95 -19.10 -5.51
CA ALA A 73 9.93 -19.55 -4.52
C ALA A 73 11.37 -19.43 -5.04
N ARG A 74 11.60 -19.76 -6.31
CA ARG A 74 12.92 -19.60 -6.95
C ARG A 74 13.29 -18.13 -7.14
N LYS A 75 12.39 -17.35 -7.73
CA LYS A 75 12.68 -15.97 -8.16
C LYS A 75 12.74 -14.97 -7.00
N GLU A 76 11.84 -15.08 -6.02
CA GLU A 76 11.78 -14.14 -4.89
C GLU A 76 12.64 -14.63 -3.71
N ILE A 77 12.37 -15.83 -3.20
CA ILE A 77 13.01 -16.35 -1.97
C ILE A 77 14.44 -16.82 -2.27
N GLY A 78 14.64 -17.54 -3.37
CA GLY A 78 15.97 -17.98 -3.80
C GLY A 78 16.93 -16.81 -3.94
N THR A 79 16.53 -15.78 -4.69
CA THR A 79 17.31 -14.54 -4.87
C THR A 79 17.55 -13.81 -3.55
N TYR A 80 16.55 -13.71 -2.66
CA TYR A 80 16.73 -13.06 -1.36
C TYR A 80 17.78 -13.76 -0.48
N ILE A 81 17.87 -15.09 -0.53
CA ILE A 81 18.87 -15.87 0.21
C ILE A 81 20.27 -15.70 -0.40
N THR A 82 20.36 -15.55 -1.71
CA THR A 82 21.63 -15.55 -2.45
C THR A 82 22.15 -14.17 -2.85
N ALA A 83 21.44 -13.08 -2.51
CA ALA A 83 21.71 -11.68 -2.89
C ALA A 83 23.07 -11.09 -2.43
N GLN A 84 24.02 -11.90 -1.94
CA GLN A 84 25.30 -11.46 -1.40
C GLN A 84 26.34 -11.04 -2.46
N GLU A 85 26.10 -11.23 -3.76
CA GLU A 85 27.11 -10.92 -4.78
C GLU A 85 27.23 -9.40 -5.09
N ASP A 86 26.19 -8.59 -4.85
CA ASP A 86 26.17 -7.16 -5.23
C ASP A 86 26.14 -6.17 -4.05
N GLY A 87 26.28 -6.63 -2.80
CA GLY A 87 26.31 -5.76 -1.62
C GLY A 87 24.99 -5.01 -1.30
N LYS A 88 23.88 -5.36 -1.98
CA LYS A 88 22.59 -4.66 -1.90
C LYS A 88 21.75 -4.99 -0.65
N ASP A 89 21.89 -6.16 -0.05
CA ASP A 89 21.22 -6.53 1.20
C ASP A 89 22.21 -7.24 2.14
N LYS A 90 22.65 -6.53 3.19
CA LYS A 90 23.64 -7.09 4.15
C LYS A 90 23.03 -8.05 5.19
N ILE A 91 21.70 -8.16 5.24
CA ILE A 91 21.00 -8.92 6.28
C ILE A 91 19.93 -9.80 5.64
N THR A 92 20.13 -11.12 5.72
CA THR A 92 19.15 -12.12 5.33
C THR A 92 18.62 -12.79 6.60
N PHE A 93 17.31 -12.75 6.81
CA PHE A 93 16.66 -13.48 7.90
C PHE A 93 15.49 -14.30 7.38
N LEU A 94 15.50 -15.60 7.64
CA LEU A 94 14.37 -16.48 7.35
C LEU A 94 13.60 -16.72 8.65
N PRO A 95 12.29 -16.45 8.69
CA PRO A 95 11.47 -16.86 9.82
C PRO A 95 11.57 -18.39 10.02
N PRO A 96 11.29 -18.90 11.23
CA PRO A 96 11.34 -20.33 11.49
C PRO A 96 10.41 -21.14 10.58
N LEU A 97 10.85 -22.33 10.19
CA LEU A 97 9.98 -23.35 9.60
C LEU A 97 9.15 -24.00 10.71
N ILE A 98 7.86 -24.16 10.51
CA ILE A 98 7.01 -24.88 11.46
C ILE A 98 6.76 -26.27 10.93
N ALA A 99 7.22 -27.28 11.68
CA ALA A 99 7.11 -28.68 11.32
C ALA A 99 6.35 -29.46 12.39
N ALA A 100 5.47 -30.37 11.98
CA ALA A 100 4.70 -31.21 12.88
C ALA A 100 5.19 -32.66 12.87
N ILE A 101 5.23 -33.28 14.04
CA ILE A 101 5.48 -34.73 14.15
C ILE A 101 4.19 -35.46 13.77
N VAL A 102 4.22 -36.34 12.77
CA VAL A 102 3.08 -37.21 12.44
C VAL A 102 3.53 -38.66 12.34
N GLU A 103 2.64 -39.59 12.66
CA GLU A 103 2.87 -41.02 12.39
C GLU A 103 2.23 -41.40 11.06
N VAL A 104 2.98 -42.11 10.22
CA VAL A 104 2.47 -42.65 8.95
C VAL A 104 2.43 -44.18 8.96
N ASP A 105 1.48 -44.75 8.22
CA ASP A 105 1.38 -46.19 7.98
C ASP A 105 2.23 -46.65 6.78
N ASN A 106 2.05 -47.92 6.36
CA ASN A 106 2.78 -48.50 5.23
C ASN A 106 2.45 -47.83 3.88
N ASP A 107 1.28 -47.17 3.79
CA ASP A 107 0.82 -46.46 2.60
C ASP A 107 1.17 -44.95 2.68
N ASN A 108 2.04 -44.54 3.61
CA ASN A 108 2.35 -43.15 3.94
C ASN A 108 1.11 -42.32 4.36
N LYS A 109 0.05 -42.96 4.87
CA LYS A 109 -1.13 -42.24 5.39
C LYS A 109 -0.92 -41.81 6.82
N ILE A 110 -1.29 -40.57 7.12
CA ILE A 110 -1.22 -40.01 8.46
C ILE A 110 -2.23 -40.71 9.37
N LYS A 111 -1.75 -41.24 10.50
CA LYS A 111 -2.64 -41.80 11.53
C LYS A 111 -3.33 -40.67 12.31
N PRO A 112 -4.62 -40.85 12.67
CA PRO A 112 -5.40 -39.80 13.33
C PRO A 112 -4.94 -39.47 14.76
N PHE A 113 -4.32 -40.43 15.46
CA PHE A 113 -3.88 -40.32 16.84
C PHE A 113 -2.49 -40.92 17.03
N TYR A 114 -1.74 -40.39 18.00
CA TYR A 114 -0.50 -40.98 18.48
C TYR A 114 -0.76 -42.23 19.33
N PRO A 115 0.23 -43.14 19.46
CA PRO A 115 0.14 -44.22 20.44
C PRO A 115 0.06 -43.65 21.86
N SER A 116 -0.56 -44.38 22.80
CA SER A 116 -0.49 -44.01 24.21
C SER A 116 0.96 -43.95 24.67
N TYR A 117 1.31 -42.89 25.39
CA TYR A 117 2.67 -42.69 25.86
C TYR A 117 2.86 -43.21 27.29
N THR A 118 4.10 -43.52 27.65
CA THR A 118 4.50 -43.84 29.02
C THR A 118 5.35 -42.72 29.61
N GLU A 119 5.22 -42.53 30.91
CA GLU A 119 5.99 -41.56 31.69
C GLU A 119 7.02 -42.30 32.53
N ASN A 120 8.26 -41.80 32.54
CA ASN A 120 9.29 -42.21 33.49
C ASN A 120 9.87 -40.94 34.12
N TYR A 121 9.84 -40.89 35.45
CA TYR A 121 10.46 -39.82 36.22
C TYR A 121 11.68 -40.37 36.94
N GLU A 122 12.84 -39.80 36.63
CA GLU A 122 14.11 -40.14 37.28
C GLU A 122 14.56 -38.93 38.10
N ASN A 123 14.75 -39.13 39.40
CA ASN A 123 15.27 -38.08 40.25
C ASN A 123 16.80 -38.02 40.11
N ASP A 124 17.33 -36.86 39.77
CA ASP A 124 18.77 -36.61 39.63
C ASP A 124 19.24 -35.52 40.59
N GLU A 125 20.55 -35.28 40.63
CA GLU A 125 21.16 -34.24 41.50
C GLU A 125 20.73 -32.81 41.12
N TYR A 126 20.00 -32.62 40.02
CA TYR A 126 19.66 -31.32 39.42
C TYR A 126 18.15 -31.02 39.41
N GLY A 127 17.32 -31.83 40.08
CA GLY A 127 15.88 -31.58 40.24
C GLY A 127 14.95 -32.60 39.57
N GLY A 128 15.52 -33.56 38.84
CA GLY A 128 14.84 -34.68 38.21
C GLY A 128 14.46 -34.47 36.75
N GLU A 129 14.14 -35.58 36.09
CA GLU A 129 13.99 -35.69 34.64
C GLU A 129 12.67 -36.35 34.24
N LEU A 130 11.90 -35.58 33.46
CA LEU A 130 10.71 -35.89 32.68
C LEU A 130 10.93 -36.68 31.38
N THR A 131 10.90 -38.02 31.34
CA THR A 131 10.88 -38.75 30.05
C THR A 131 9.46 -39.24 29.68
N ARG A 132 8.90 -38.69 28.59
CA ARG A 132 7.64 -39.14 27.97
C ARG A 132 7.91 -39.86 26.67
N THR A 133 7.45 -41.11 26.54
CA THR A 133 7.75 -41.97 25.40
C THR A 133 6.49 -42.39 24.66
N TRP A 134 6.32 -41.92 23.42
CA TRP A 134 5.33 -42.43 22.46
C TRP A 134 5.96 -43.60 21.70
N PRO A 135 5.59 -44.86 22.01
CA PRO A 135 6.31 -46.03 21.53
C PRO A 135 6.41 -46.06 20.01
N ARG A 136 7.60 -46.36 19.49
CA ARG A 136 7.89 -46.41 18.04
C ARG A 136 7.66 -45.11 17.25
N LEU A 137 7.48 -43.96 17.90
CA LEU A 137 7.31 -42.68 17.22
C LEU A 137 8.31 -41.64 17.69
N PHE A 138 8.21 -41.19 18.93
CA PHE A 138 9.12 -40.21 19.51
C PHE A 138 9.16 -40.29 21.03
N ARG A 139 10.20 -39.75 21.65
CA ARG A 139 10.25 -39.52 23.08
C ARG A 139 10.84 -38.15 23.36
N ILE A 140 10.40 -37.57 24.48
CA ILE A 140 10.81 -36.24 24.91
C ILE A 140 11.29 -36.33 26.33
N LYS A 141 12.48 -35.80 26.54
CA LYS A 141 13.17 -35.70 27.81
C LYS A 141 13.25 -34.24 28.19
N ASN A 142 12.49 -33.87 29.21
CA ASN A 142 12.43 -32.54 29.81
C ASN A 142 13.10 -32.56 31.18
N TYR A 143 13.74 -31.48 31.58
CA TYR A 143 14.27 -31.32 32.94
C TYR A 143 13.25 -30.61 33.83
N ILE A 144 13.24 -30.94 35.12
CA ILE A 144 12.34 -30.29 36.08
C ILE A 144 13.00 -29.05 36.65
N ASN A 145 12.25 -27.95 36.67
CA ASN A 145 12.63 -26.72 37.35
C ASN A 145 11.46 -26.25 38.23
N ASN A 146 11.54 -26.53 39.52
CA ASN A 146 10.47 -26.25 40.48
C ASN A 146 10.26 -24.74 40.74
N GLU A 147 11.27 -23.91 40.47
CA GLU A 147 11.25 -22.47 40.73
C GLU A 147 10.63 -21.68 39.59
N SER A 148 11.06 -21.92 38.34
CA SER A 148 10.66 -21.13 37.16
C SER A 148 10.10 -21.94 35.99
N GLY A 149 9.85 -23.24 36.17
CA GLY A 149 9.31 -24.10 35.12
C GLY A 149 7.81 -23.87 34.82
N ILE A 150 7.38 -24.32 33.64
CA ILE A 150 5.96 -24.29 33.23
C ILE A 150 5.24 -25.52 33.77
N ASN A 151 4.08 -25.29 34.38
CA ASN A 151 3.18 -26.34 34.83
C ASN A 151 2.59 -27.10 33.64
N ILE A 152 2.76 -28.42 33.61
CA ILE A 152 2.13 -29.27 32.61
C ILE A 152 1.21 -30.31 33.26
N ALA A 153 0.04 -30.51 32.65
CA ALA A 153 -0.79 -31.69 32.89
C ALA A 153 -0.41 -32.72 31.83
N THR A 154 0.01 -33.91 32.27
CA THR A 154 0.37 -34.96 31.33
C THR A 154 -0.88 -35.66 30.80
N LYS A 155 -1.89 -35.88 31.65
CA LYS A 155 -3.16 -36.52 31.26
C LYS A 155 -4.34 -35.56 31.24
N VAL A 156 -5.39 -35.99 30.56
CA VAL A 156 -6.64 -35.23 30.43
C VAL A 156 -7.36 -35.18 31.77
N ASN A 157 -7.86 -34.00 32.15
CA ASN A 157 -8.58 -33.74 33.41
C ASN A 157 -7.76 -33.98 34.70
N GLU A 158 -6.43 -34.05 34.61
CA GLU A 158 -5.54 -34.02 35.77
C GLU A 158 -5.04 -32.59 36.05
N GLU A 159 -4.81 -32.28 37.32
CA GLU A 159 -4.08 -31.07 37.67
C GLU A 159 -2.63 -31.14 37.19
N PRO A 160 -1.95 -30.01 36.96
CA PRO A 160 -0.56 -30.02 36.53
C PRO A 160 0.34 -30.71 37.56
N ASN A 161 1.03 -31.77 37.13
CA ASN A 161 1.81 -32.65 38.01
C ASN A 161 3.33 -32.36 37.97
N TYR A 162 3.81 -31.60 36.99
CA TYR A 162 5.24 -31.30 36.81
C TYR A 162 5.47 -29.85 36.39
N LYS A 163 6.61 -29.29 36.82
CA LYS A 163 7.13 -28.00 36.35
C LYS A 163 8.36 -28.20 35.47
N LEU A 164 8.18 -28.03 34.16
CA LEU A 164 9.25 -28.29 33.19
C LEU A 164 10.09 -27.05 32.92
N ASP A 165 11.40 -27.25 32.81
CA ASP A 165 12.30 -26.26 32.24
C ASP A 165 11.98 -26.03 30.75
N ILE A 166 11.97 -24.76 30.35
CA ILE A 166 11.70 -24.30 28.99
C ILE A 166 12.98 -24.05 28.19
N THR A 167 14.14 -24.01 28.87
CA THR A 167 15.41 -23.66 28.24
C THR A 167 15.93 -24.80 27.37
N ILE A 168 15.75 -26.04 27.79
CA ILE A 168 16.28 -27.20 27.09
C ILE A 168 15.40 -28.45 27.27
N ALA A 169 15.13 -29.10 26.14
CA ALA A 169 14.55 -30.43 26.06
C ALA A 169 15.22 -31.25 24.96
N ASN A 170 15.28 -32.56 25.16
CA ASN A 170 15.80 -33.51 24.18
C ASN A 170 14.63 -34.23 23.51
N LEU A 171 14.59 -34.18 22.18
CA LEU A 171 13.61 -34.84 21.32
C LEU A 171 14.30 -35.94 20.52
N ASP A 172 13.85 -37.17 20.71
CA ASP A 172 14.28 -38.32 19.92
C ASP A 172 13.10 -38.81 19.09
N ILE A 173 13.26 -38.91 17.77
CA ILE A 173 12.23 -39.35 16.82
C ILE A 173 12.71 -40.60 16.09
N PHE A 174 11.80 -41.55 15.88
CA PHE A 174 11.96 -42.63 14.93
C PHE A 174 11.48 -42.15 13.55
N LEU A 175 12.43 -41.69 12.74
CA LEU A 175 12.21 -41.10 11.41
C LEU A 175 12.77 -42.04 10.32
N PRO A 176 12.10 -43.16 10.01
CA PRO A 176 12.59 -44.05 8.96
C PRO A 176 12.47 -43.37 7.59
N PRO A 177 13.43 -43.57 6.67
CA PRO A 177 13.38 -42.94 5.34
C PRO A 177 12.19 -43.45 4.50
N ASN A 178 11.78 -44.70 4.69
CA ASN A 178 10.64 -45.33 4.02
C ASN A 178 9.87 -46.22 5.00
N GLY A 179 8.55 -46.37 4.79
CA GLY A 179 7.69 -47.23 5.60
C GLY A 179 7.16 -46.55 6.88
N PRO A 180 6.54 -47.34 7.78
CA PRO A 180 5.76 -46.82 8.90
C PRO A 180 6.67 -46.22 9.98
N GLY A 181 6.29 -45.07 10.51
CA GLY A 181 7.04 -44.35 11.54
C GLY A 181 6.76 -42.86 11.54
N GLY A 182 7.65 -42.08 12.13
CA GLY A 182 7.54 -40.63 12.19
C GLY A 182 7.82 -39.94 10.86
N ARG A 183 7.18 -38.79 10.64
CA ARG A 183 7.52 -37.78 9.63
C ARG A 183 7.49 -36.39 10.25
N LEU A 184 8.36 -35.50 9.78
CA LEU A 184 8.34 -34.08 10.14
C LEU A 184 7.75 -33.29 8.97
N VAL A 185 6.46 -32.98 9.07
CA VAL A 185 5.70 -32.34 8.00
C VAL A 185 5.73 -30.83 8.17
N VAL A 186 6.22 -30.10 7.17
CA VAL A 186 6.21 -28.63 7.21
C VAL A 186 4.81 -28.10 6.93
N ILE A 187 4.25 -27.46 7.95
CA ILE A 187 2.92 -26.84 7.89
C ILE A 187 3.04 -25.35 7.51
N ASP A 188 4.07 -24.64 7.96
CA ASP A 188 4.35 -23.26 7.54
C ASP A 188 5.80 -23.10 7.07
N GLY A 189 5.97 -22.32 6.01
CA GLY A 189 7.25 -22.12 5.35
C GLY A 189 7.55 -23.11 4.21
N GLN A 190 6.53 -23.70 3.60
CA GLN A 190 6.71 -24.65 2.49
C GLN A 190 7.47 -24.06 1.29
N HIS A 191 7.15 -22.83 0.87
CA HIS A 191 7.91 -22.12 -0.19
C HIS A 191 9.38 -21.88 0.20
N ARG A 192 9.64 -21.59 1.49
CA ARG A 192 11.00 -21.41 2.02
C ARG A 192 11.78 -22.72 2.00
N LEU A 193 11.17 -23.81 2.48
CA LEU A 193 11.78 -25.15 2.43
C LEU A 193 12.08 -25.56 0.99
N PHE A 194 11.17 -25.30 0.05
CA PHE A 194 11.37 -25.59 -1.37
C PHE A 194 12.57 -24.80 -1.94
N ALA A 195 12.61 -23.49 -1.72
CA ALA A 195 13.73 -22.65 -2.17
C ALA A 195 15.07 -23.13 -1.59
N LEU A 196 15.10 -23.48 -0.31
CA LEU A 196 16.31 -24.00 0.35
C LEU A 196 16.75 -25.36 -0.19
N LYS A 197 15.83 -26.30 -0.42
CA LYS A 197 16.14 -27.59 -1.05
C LYS A 197 16.63 -27.42 -2.49
N PHE A 198 16.04 -26.49 -3.24
CA PHE A 198 16.48 -26.13 -4.59
C PHE A 198 17.90 -25.55 -4.58
N LEU A 199 18.15 -24.55 -3.73
CA LEU A 199 19.48 -23.96 -3.57
C LEU A 199 20.50 -24.99 -3.08
N HIS A 200 20.13 -25.94 -2.23
CA HIS A 200 21.02 -27.02 -1.83
C HIS A 200 21.41 -27.92 -3.01
N GLN A 201 20.47 -28.20 -3.90
CA GLN A 201 20.71 -29.06 -5.07
C GLN A 201 21.53 -28.36 -6.15
N PHE A 202 21.31 -27.07 -6.39
CA PHE A 202 21.89 -26.35 -7.55
C PHE A 202 22.94 -25.29 -7.18
N GLU A 203 22.91 -24.72 -5.98
CA GLU A 203 23.77 -23.59 -5.52
C GLU A 203 24.30 -23.78 -4.08
N ARG A 204 24.73 -25.00 -3.73
CA ARG A 204 25.10 -25.39 -2.34
C ARG A 204 26.08 -24.43 -1.66
N GLU A 205 27.07 -23.93 -2.40
CA GLU A 205 28.11 -23.04 -1.87
C GLU A 205 27.55 -21.74 -1.27
N LYS A 206 26.42 -21.23 -1.81
CA LYS A 206 25.81 -19.99 -1.35
C LYS A 206 25.07 -20.14 -0.01
N ILE A 207 24.73 -21.37 0.38
CA ILE A 207 23.93 -21.64 1.58
C ILE A 207 24.64 -22.52 2.63
N LYS A 208 25.89 -22.93 2.39
CA LYS A 208 26.61 -23.91 3.23
C LYS A 208 26.71 -23.56 4.72
N ASN A 209 26.69 -22.28 5.06
CA ASN A 209 26.81 -21.79 6.44
C ASN A 209 25.45 -21.40 7.07
N LEU A 210 24.33 -21.71 6.41
CA LEU A 210 23.01 -21.41 6.95
C LEU A 210 22.59 -22.43 8.00
N SER A 211 22.21 -21.92 9.17
CA SER A 211 21.48 -22.67 10.19
C SER A 211 20.06 -22.15 10.24
N ILE A 212 19.09 -23.03 10.01
CA ILE A 212 17.69 -22.65 9.82
C ILE A 212 16.91 -22.97 11.08
N PRO A 213 16.22 -22.00 11.70
CA PRO A 213 15.40 -22.27 12.86
C PRO A 213 14.17 -23.09 12.45
N VAL A 214 13.90 -24.16 13.21
CA VAL A 214 12.76 -25.06 13.03
C VAL A 214 12.01 -25.20 14.35
N CYS A 215 10.73 -24.86 14.33
CA CYS A 215 9.81 -25.10 15.43
C CYS A 215 9.09 -26.42 15.18
N ILE A 216 9.45 -27.45 15.95
CA ILE A 216 8.80 -28.77 15.88
C ILE A 216 7.64 -28.79 16.85
N VAL A 217 6.42 -28.97 16.35
CA VAL A 217 5.17 -28.95 17.14
C VAL A 217 4.52 -30.33 17.19
N TYR A 218 3.84 -30.63 18.31
CA TYR A 218 3.03 -31.84 18.45
C TYR A 218 1.92 -31.66 19.50
N PRO A 219 0.70 -32.17 19.25
CA PRO A 219 -0.37 -32.19 20.24
C PRO A 219 -0.25 -33.41 21.18
N PRO A 220 0.31 -33.28 22.41
CA PRO A 220 0.62 -34.41 23.30
C PRO A 220 -0.61 -35.25 23.69
N LEU A 221 -1.80 -34.63 23.78
CA LEU A 221 -3.02 -35.29 24.23
C LEU A 221 -3.79 -36.01 23.12
N SER A 222 -3.40 -35.88 21.85
CA SER A 222 -4.07 -36.54 20.70
C SER A 222 -3.76 -38.05 20.64
N THR A 223 -4.18 -38.80 21.65
CA THR A 223 -4.12 -40.27 21.72
C THR A 223 -5.54 -40.85 21.73
N GLN A 224 -5.68 -42.10 21.28
CA GLN A 224 -6.99 -42.78 21.26
C GLN A 224 -7.56 -42.96 22.68
N GLU A 225 -6.68 -43.23 23.66
CA GLU A 225 -7.05 -43.36 25.08
C GLU A 225 -7.65 -42.07 25.64
N ASN A 226 -7.03 -40.94 25.37
CA ASN A 226 -7.51 -39.63 25.79
C ASN A 226 -8.82 -39.25 25.08
N LYS A 227 -8.97 -39.59 23.80
CA LYS A 227 -10.23 -39.39 23.06
C LYS A 227 -11.41 -40.15 23.66
N ASN A 228 -11.16 -41.37 24.13
CA ASN A 228 -12.18 -42.18 24.80
C ASN A 228 -12.57 -41.61 26.18
N THR A 229 -11.66 -40.87 26.82
CA THR A 229 -11.86 -40.24 28.13
C THR A 229 -12.54 -38.88 28.02
N ASP A 230 -12.15 -38.08 27.02
CA ASP A 230 -12.73 -36.76 26.73
C ASP A 230 -12.99 -36.61 25.22
N ASN A 231 -14.27 -36.52 24.87
CA ASN A 231 -14.73 -36.36 23.50
C ASN A 231 -14.25 -35.04 22.85
N ARG A 232 -13.77 -34.06 23.62
CA ARG A 232 -13.23 -32.79 23.10
C ARG A 232 -11.85 -32.93 22.47
N ILE A 233 -11.11 -34.02 22.74
CA ILE A 233 -9.79 -34.26 22.14
C ILE A 233 -9.91 -34.36 20.62
N ILE A 234 -9.01 -33.69 19.92
CA ILE A 234 -9.04 -33.56 18.47
C ILE A 234 -7.95 -34.44 17.84
N GLU A 235 -8.24 -34.98 16.66
CA GLU A 235 -7.29 -35.76 15.86
C GLU A 235 -6.13 -34.89 15.34
N ILE A 236 -4.96 -35.49 15.15
CA ILE A 236 -3.74 -34.80 14.71
C ILE A 236 -3.98 -34.04 13.39
N PRO A 237 -4.54 -34.64 12.31
CA PRO A 237 -4.78 -33.91 11.06
C PRO A 237 -5.64 -32.64 11.25
N THR A 238 -6.62 -32.69 12.16
CA THR A 238 -7.50 -31.55 12.42
C THR A 238 -6.79 -30.45 13.20
N VAL A 239 -5.93 -30.79 14.16
CA VAL A 239 -5.07 -29.81 14.87
C VAL A 239 -4.14 -29.12 13.90
N LEU A 240 -3.47 -29.87 13.03
CA LEU A 240 -2.53 -29.32 12.03
C LEU A 240 -3.22 -28.39 11.03
N ARG A 241 -4.44 -28.73 10.60
CA ARG A 241 -5.25 -27.89 9.72
C ARG A 241 -5.61 -26.56 10.39
N LYS A 242 -6.09 -26.60 11.64
CA LYS A 242 -6.41 -25.37 12.39
C LYS A 242 -5.18 -24.50 12.53
N LEU A 243 -4.06 -25.09 12.93
CA LEU A 243 -2.78 -24.38 13.05
C LEU A 243 -2.34 -23.74 11.72
N PHE A 244 -2.49 -24.45 10.59
CA PHE A 244 -2.22 -23.90 9.26
C PHE A 244 -3.10 -22.69 8.93
N VAL A 245 -4.41 -22.80 9.16
CA VAL A 245 -5.37 -21.72 8.88
C VAL A 245 -5.12 -20.53 9.79
N ASP A 246 -4.90 -20.76 11.08
CA ASP A 246 -4.67 -19.71 12.06
C ASP A 246 -3.37 -18.96 11.75
N VAL A 247 -2.27 -19.65 11.46
CA VAL A 247 -1.00 -19.01 11.08
C VAL A 247 -1.15 -18.19 9.80
N ASN A 248 -1.90 -18.65 8.80
CA ASN A 248 -2.07 -17.91 7.55
C ASN A 248 -3.09 -16.77 7.62
N SER A 249 -4.10 -16.88 8.48
CA SER A 249 -5.19 -15.89 8.60
C SER A 249 -4.87 -14.76 9.59
N THR A 250 -4.02 -15.01 10.59
CA THR A 250 -3.63 -14.02 11.61
C THR A 250 -2.47 -13.11 11.21
N VAL A 251 -1.77 -13.41 10.10
CA VAL A 251 -0.73 -12.53 9.56
C VAL A 251 -1.38 -11.28 8.96
N GLU A 252 -1.45 -10.20 9.75
CA GLU A 252 -1.74 -8.87 9.22
C GLU A 252 -0.59 -8.47 8.26
N LYS A 253 -0.86 -8.48 6.95
CA LYS A 253 0.10 -7.96 5.97
C LYS A 253 0.34 -6.47 6.26
N VAL A 254 1.60 -6.11 6.52
CA VAL A 254 2.03 -4.71 6.50
C VAL A 254 1.66 -4.14 5.14
N SER A 255 0.78 -3.14 5.13
CA SER A 255 0.20 -2.59 3.91
C SER A 255 -0.03 -1.08 4.04
N GLY A 256 -0.39 -0.45 2.92
CA GLY A 256 -0.67 0.98 2.86
C GLY A 256 0.57 1.85 3.08
N HIS A 257 0.43 2.88 3.93
CA HIS A 257 1.46 3.90 4.15
C HIS A 257 2.79 3.35 4.68
N PHE A 258 2.76 2.25 5.44
CA PHE A 258 3.97 1.63 5.98
C PHE A 258 4.91 1.12 4.89
N LEU A 259 4.38 0.46 3.85
CA LEU A 259 5.22 0.02 2.73
C LEU A 259 5.81 1.21 1.95
N THR A 260 5.03 2.29 1.80
CA THR A 260 5.49 3.51 1.17
C THR A 260 6.61 4.17 1.97
N LEU A 261 6.53 4.20 3.30
CA LEU A 261 7.53 4.87 4.15
C LEU A 261 8.74 4.01 4.51
N LEU A 262 8.65 2.68 4.47
CA LEU A 262 9.74 1.77 4.85
C LEU A 262 10.73 1.48 3.73
N SER A 263 10.39 1.79 2.47
CA SER A 263 11.30 1.54 1.36
C SER A 263 12.48 2.52 1.39
N ASP A 264 13.68 1.98 1.57
CA ASP A 264 14.94 2.74 1.65
C ASP A 264 15.68 2.85 0.31
N ASP A 265 15.10 2.30 -0.74
CA ASP A 265 15.67 2.33 -2.09
C ASP A 265 14.87 3.20 -3.05
N ASN A 266 13.65 3.59 -2.66
CA ASN A 266 12.72 4.36 -3.48
C ASN A 266 12.80 5.85 -3.14
N ILE A 267 13.12 6.68 -4.14
CA ILE A 267 13.25 8.13 -3.96
C ILE A 267 11.94 8.81 -3.56
N GLY A 268 10.79 8.33 -4.06
CA GLY A 268 9.47 8.82 -3.66
C GLY A 268 9.19 8.58 -2.18
N SER A 269 9.64 7.45 -1.65
CA SER A 269 9.58 7.14 -0.22
C SER A 269 10.43 8.10 0.60
N PHE A 270 11.65 8.42 0.16
CA PHE A 270 12.49 9.46 0.78
C PHE A 270 11.82 10.83 0.76
N ILE A 271 11.28 11.26 -0.39
CA ILE A 271 10.59 12.55 -0.51
C ILE A 271 9.41 12.62 0.46
N CYS A 272 8.62 11.56 0.59
CA CYS A 272 7.49 11.52 1.53
C CYS A 272 7.96 11.59 3.00
N ARG A 273 9.04 10.88 3.37
CA ARG A 273 9.62 10.96 4.72
C ARG A 273 10.14 12.35 5.03
N GLU A 274 10.89 12.96 4.11
CA GLU A 274 11.45 14.29 4.28
C GLU A 274 10.38 15.38 4.28
N PHE A 275 9.29 15.20 3.53
CA PHE A 275 8.10 16.05 3.64
C PHE A 275 7.50 16.01 5.05
N CYS A 276 7.23 14.81 5.59
CA CYS A 276 6.71 14.67 6.95
C CYS A 276 7.68 15.24 8.00
N ASP A 277 8.98 14.98 7.86
CA ASP A 277 10.01 15.53 8.76
C ASP A 277 10.07 17.06 8.71
N THR A 278 9.92 17.64 7.52
CA THR A 278 9.91 19.10 7.30
C THR A 278 8.67 19.77 7.90
N VAL A 279 7.51 19.10 7.86
CA VAL A 279 6.29 19.56 8.53
C VAL A 279 6.45 19.48 10.05
N LEU A 280 6.88 18.32 10.56
CA LEU A 280 7.01 18.06 12.00
C LEU A 280 8.04 18.96 12.69
N LYS A 281 9.16 19.26 12.02
CA LYS A 281 10.22 20.15 12.57
C LYS A 281 9.90 21.64 12.43
N SER A 282 8.82 22.01 11.73
CA SER A 282 8.41 23.40 11.57
C SER A 282 7.86 23.93 12.90
N GLN A 283 8.40 25.04 13.41
CA GLN A 283 7.94 25.66 14.66
C GLN A 283 6.46 26.08 14.62
N GLU A 284 5.99 26.49 13.44
CA GLU A 284 4.61 26.95 13.24
C GLU A 284 3.59 25.79 13.18
N LEU A 285 4.01 24.63 12.68
CA LEU A 285 3.09 23.52 12.37
C LEU A 285 3.23 22.36 13.36
N GLY A 286 4.46 21.87 13.58
CA GLY A 286 4.72 20.74 14.47
C GLY A 286 3.80 19.53 14.23
N GLU A 287 3.30 18.99 15.33
CA GLU A 287 2.30 17.89 15.33
C GLU A 287 0.96 18.31 14.73
N LEU A 288 0.56 19.59 14.82
CA LEU A 288 -0.70 20.09 14.26
C LEU A 288 -0.71 20.00 12.73
N GLY A 289 0.41 20.35 12.08
CA GLY A 289 0.54 20.19 10.64
C GLY A 289 0.60 18.72 10.23
N LEU A 290 1.32 17.88 10.99
CA LEU A 290 1.43 16.46 10.67
C LEU A 290 0.10 15.72 10.87
N GLY A 291 -0.73 16.14 11.83
CA GLY A 291 -2.09 15.61 12.03
C GLY A 291 -3.04 15.87 10.85
N GLN A 292 -2.72 16.83 9.98
CA GLN A 292 -3.47 17.14 8.77
C GLN A 292 -2.96 16.35 7.54
N VAL A 293 -1.97 15.49 7.72
CA VAL A 293 -1.42 14.61 6.68
C VAL A 293 -1.72 13.16 7.06
N GLU A 294 -2.33 12.38 6.16
CA GLU A 294 -2.50 10.95 6.39
C GLU A 294 -1.19 10.20 6.11
N TRP A 295 -0.61 9.60 7.14
CA TRP A 295 0.65 8.83 7.04
C TRP A 295 0.61 7.46 7.75
N ASN A 296 -0.51 7.11 8.40
CA ASN A 296 -0.68 5.85 9.17
C ASN A 296 -1.94 5.07 8.75
N THR A 297 -2.11 4.85 7.44
CA THR A 297 -3.27 4.11 6.90
C THR A 297 -2.80 2.72 6.50
N LYS A 298 -3.29 1.70 7.22
CA LYS A 298 -2.94 0.28 6.97
C LYS A 298 -3.50 -0.22 5.64
N ASN A 299 -4.75 0.11 5.30
CA ASN A 299 -5.37 -0.40 4.08
C ASN A 299 -4.74 0.21 2.82
N TYR A 300 -4.27 -0.63 1.91
CA TYR A 300 -3.61 -0.20 0.67
C TYR A 300 -4.51 0.69 -0.23
N LYS A 301 -5.78 0.34 -0.40
CA LYS A 301 -6.71 1.11 -1.25
C LYS A 301 -7.05 2.47 -0.62
N GLU A 302 -7.22 2.51 0.69
CA GLU A 302 -7.49 3.76 1.42
C GLU A 302 -6.26 4.66 1.46
N SER A 303 -5.05 4.08 1.60
CA SER A 303 -3.79 4.83 1.64
C SER A 303 -3.55 5.67 0.38
N LYS A 304 -4.10 5.27 -0.78
CA LYS A 304 -3.99 6.03 -2.04
C LYS A 304 -4.99 7.19 -2.16
N ASN A 305 -5.82 7.41 -1.15
CA ASN A 305 -6.84 8.45 -1.11
C ASN A 305 -6.68 9.30 0.16
N ILE A 306 -7.46 10.37 0.21
CA ILE A 306 -7.70 11.13 1.43
C ILE A 306 -8.99 10.58 2.03
N SER A 307 -8.86 9.90 3.17
CA SER A 307 -9.93 9.13 3.81
C SER A 307 -10.53 9.85 5.02
N LYS A 308 -9.74 10.70 5.69
CA LYS A 308 -10.14 11.41 6.90
C LYS A 308 -10.63 12.81 6.56
N PRO A 309 -11.78 13.26 7.13
CA PRO A 309 -12.35 14.57 6.83
C PRO A 309 -11.43 15.76 7.16
N HIS A 310 -10.59 15.61 8.20
CA HIS A 310 -9.70 16.67 8.71
C HIS A 310 -8.36 16.77 7.97
N SER A 311 -8.05 15.83 7.09
CA SER A 311 -6.78 15.82 6.38
C SER A 311 -6.77 16.78 5.21
N ILE A 312 -5.69 17.54 5.06
CA ILE A 312 -5.39 18.34 3.88
C ILE A 312 -4.90 17.44 2.74
N THR A 313 -4.05 16.46 3.06
CA THR A 313 -3.45 15.56 2.06
C THR A 313 -3.07 14.22 2.67
N SER A 314 -2.54 13.32 1.83
CA SER A 314 -2.09 11.97 2.20
C SER A 314 -0.75 11.68 1.53
N ILE A 315 0.17 11.00 2.24
CA ILE A 315 1.46 10.60 1.66
C ILE A 315 1.26 9.65 0.49
N GLY A 316 0.19 8.84 0.47
CA GLY A 316 -0.07 7.96 -0.65
C GLY A 316 -0.53 8.71 -1.89
N VAL A 317 -1.17 9.88 -1.74
CA VAL A 317 -1.48 10.77 -2.87
C VAL A 317 -0.21 11.42 -3.40
N ILE A 318 0.64 11.95 -2.51
CA ILE A 318 1.93 12.55 -2.88
C ILE A 318 2.81 11.51 -3.61
N HIS A 319 3.01 10.33 -3.02
CA HIS A 319 3.78 9.24 -3.62
C HIS A 319 3.22 8.83 -4.98
N SER A 320 1.89 8.70 -5.11
CA SER A 320 1.28 8.33 -6.39
C SER A 320 1.54 9.36 -7.49
N VAL A 321 1.59 10.66 -7.16
CA VAL A 321 1.90 11.71 -8.14
C VAL A 321 3.38 11.71 -8.50
N LEU A 322 4.25 11.56 -7.51
CA LEU A 322 5.69 11.46 -7.71
C LEU A 322 6.03 10.28 -8.63
N GLU A 323 5.44 9.12 -8.36
CA GLU A 323 5.56 7.94 -9.21
C GLU A 323 5.01 8.20 -10.61
N ASP A 324 3.79 8.72 -10.76
CA ASP A 324 3.19 9.02 -12.07
C ASP A 324 3.99 10.06 -12.88
N THR A 325 4.71 10.98 -12.22
CA THR A 325 5.45 12.08 -12.85
C THR A 325 6.87 11.69 -13.22
N PHE A 326 7.55 10.93 -12.36
CA PHE A 326 9.00 10.73 -12.45
C PHE A 326 9.41 9.30 -12.80
N SER A 327 8.53 8.29 -12.66
CA SER A 327 8.89 6.89 -12.93
C SER A 327 8.99 6.53 -14.42
N LYS A 328 8.55 7.40 -15.35
CA LYS A 328 8.44 7.06 -16.78
C LYS A 328 9.11 8.08 -17.69
N GLY A 329 9.71 7.59 -18.78
CA GLY A 329 10.28 8.42 -19.84
C GLY A 329 11.32 9.40 -19.32
N THR A 330 11.22 10.68 -19.69
CA THR A 330 12.13 11.75 -19.26
C THR A 330 11.92 12.20 -17.81
N GLY A 331 10.98 11.60 -17.07
CA GLY A 331 10.63 11.96 -15.70
C GLY A 331 11.81 11.92 -14.74
N LEU A 332 12.70 10.93 -14.86
CA LEU A 332 13.90 10.88 -14.03
C LEU A 332 14.82 12.07 -14.27
N ASN A 333 15.12 12.38 -15.54
CA ASN A 333 15.99 13.51 -15.89
C ASN A 333 15.42 14.82 -15.35
N ASN A 334 14.09 14.95 -15.34
CA ASN A 334 13.41 16.08 -14.73
C ASN A 334 13.60 16.14 -13.22
N LEU A 335 13.51 15.00 -12.52
CA LEU A 335 13.79 14.94 -11.09
C LEU A 335 15.24 15.29 -10.77
N ILE A 336 16.19 14.79 -11.55
CA ILE A 336 17.64 15.11 -11.42
C ILE A 336 17.87 16.62 -11.57
N LYS A 337 17.21 17.26 -12.54
CA LYS A 337 17.25 18.72 -12.74
C LYS A 337 16.64 19.48 -11.56
N ILE A 338 15.50 19.03 -11.04
CA ILE A 338 14.85 19.65 -9.87
C ILE A 338 15.76 19.57 -8.64
N LEU A 339 16.39 18.41 -8.41
CA LEU A 339 17.27 18.18 -7.27
C LEU A 339 18.66 18.81 -7.45
N ASP A 340 19.03 19.25 -8.66
CA ASP A 340 20.34 19.80 -8.98
C ASP A 340 21.48 18.85 -8.54
N ILE A 341 21.38 17.58 -8.97
CA ILE A 341 22.33 16.49 -8.66
C ILE A 341 23.07 15.96 -9.89
N GLY A 342 22.85 16.55 -11.07
CA GLY A 342 23.43 16.05 -12.34
C GLY A 342 24.96 16.01 -12.33
N THR A 343 25.61 17.07 -11.81
CA THR A 343 27.07 17.16 -11.73
C THR A 343 27.69 16.13 -10.77
N GLU A 344 27.01 15.82 -9.66
CA GLU A 344 27.43 14.80 -8.70
C GLU A 344 27.27 13.39 -9.28
N LEU A 345 26.24 13.18 -10.11
CA LEU A 345 25.97 11.91 -10.79
C LEU A 345 27.01 11.64 -11.89
N ASP A 346 27.28 12.64 -12.74
CA ASP A 346 28.26 12.57 -13.84
C ASP A 346 29.67 12.30 -13.33
N SER A 347 30.06 12.96 -12.22
CA SER A 347 31.38 12.79 -11.60
C SER A 347 31.63 11.38 -11.05
N LYS A 348 30.58 10.63 -10.68
CA LYS A 348 30.72 9.26 -10.15
C LYS A 348 30.57 8.18 -11.21
N LEU A 349 29.75 8.42 -12.24
CA LEU A 349 29.65 7.53 -13.40
C LEU A 349 30.97 7.48 -14.17
N THR A 350 31.71 8.59 -14.25
CA THR A 350 33.05 8.64 -14.86
C THR A 350 34.15 7.97 -14.02
N ILE A 351 33.99 7.85 -12.71
CA ILE A 351 34.97 7.17 -11.83
C ILE A 351 34.75 5.64 -11.81
N GLY A 352 33.54 5.16 -12.08
CA GLY A 352 33.20 3.73 -12.13
C GLY A 352 33.51 3.02 -13.46
N GLY A 353 34.01 3.75 -14.46
CA GLY A 353 34.12 3.27 -15.85
C GLY A 353 35.47 3.51 -16.50
N GLN A 354 36.59 3.57 -15.75
CA GLN A 354 37.91 3.46 -16.38
C GLN A 354 38.20 2.00 -16.75
N ASN A 355 37.63 1.57 -17.87
CA ASN A 355 38.31 0.71 -18.82
C ASN A 355 38.21 1.39 -20.18
N ASP A 356 39.38 1.64 -20.76
CA ASP A 356 39.63 2.38 -21.98
C ASP A 356 38.74 1.93 -23.16
N ASN A 357 38.09 2.88 -23.84
CA ASN A 357 38.32 3.21 -25.25
C ASN A 357 37.32 4.28 -25.76
N GLU A 358 37.92 5.35 -26.27
CA GLU A 358 37.48 6.25 -27.36
C GLU A 358 35.99 6.40 -27.71
N SER A 359 35.49 7.61 -27.45
CA SER A 359 34.59 8.42 -28.29
C SER A 359 33.45 7.75 -29.05
N GLU A 360 32.24 7.89 -28.52
CA GLU A 360 31.11 8.52 -29.21
C GLU A 360 30.05 8.90 -28.16
N SER A 361 29.40 10.04 -28.35
CA SER A 361 28.33 10.52 -27.48
C SER A 361 27.11 9.62 -27.64
N GLU A 362 27.05 8.53 -26.88
CA GLU A 362 25.87 7.68 -26.77
C GLU A 362 24.92 8.29 -25.74
N ASP A 363 23.74 8.68 -26.21
CA ASP A 363 22.56 8.97 -25.38
C ASP A 363 22.40 7.82 -24.37
N ILE A 364 22.47 8.14 -23.08
CA ILE A 364 22.29 7.18 -21.99
C ILE A 364 20.86 6.64 -22.08
N CYS A 365 20.69 5.47 -22.70
CA CYS A 365 19.47 4.68 -22.65
C CYS A 365 19.31 4.09 -21.24
N ILE A 366 18.70 4.87 -20.34
CA ILE A 366 18.31 4.41 -19.00
C ILE A 366 17.15 3.42 -19.18
N ALA A 367 17.36 2.16 -18.78
CA ALA A 367 16.33 1.11 -18.86
C ALA A 367 15.02 1.54 -18.17
N ASP A 368 13.88 1.25 -18.81
CA ASP A 368 12.53 1.74 -18.46
C ASP A 368 12.05 1.41 -17.03
N ASP A 369 12.71 0.50 -16.31
CA ASP A 369 12.34 0.11 -14.93
C ASP A 369 13.44 0.40 -13.88
N PHE A 370 14.53 1.10 -14.26
CA PHE A 370 15.72 1.20 -13.40
C PHE A 370 16.36 2.58 -13.26
N PRO A 371 15.60 3.54 -12.69
CA PRO A 371 16.25 4.54 -11.82
C PRO A 371 15.39 5.08 -10.66
N TRP A 372 14.11 4.70 -10.52
CA TRP A 372 13.28 5.08 -9.35
C TRP A 372 13.73 4.36 -8.05
N ARG A 373 14.51 3.28 -8.23
CA ARG A 373 15.15 2.48 -7.19
C ARG A 373 16.67 2.54 -7.33
N ASN A 374 17.41 2.40 -6.23
CA ASN A 374 18.88 2.33 -6.16
C ASN A 374 19.65 3.66 -6.20
N PHE A 375 19.12 4.76 -5.65
CA PHE A 375 19.89 6.02 -5.43
C PHE A 375 21.03 5.91 -4.39
N GLN A 376 21.45 4.69 -4.03
CA GLN A 376 22.44 4.40 -3.00
C GLN A 376 23.85 4.92 -3.33
N PHE A 377 24.12 5.26 -4.59
CA PHE A 377 25.39 5.87 -5.02
C PHE A 377 25.54 7.35 -4.60
N ILE A 378 24.43 8.03 -4.31
CA ILE A 378 24.45 9.38 -3.72
C ILE A 378 24.50 9.25 -2.19
N PRO A 379 25.41 9.94 -1.49
CA PRO A 379 25.40 9.95 -0.03
C PRO A 379 24.02 10.35 0.50
N LYS A 380 23.45 9.53 1.40
CA LYS A 380 22.08 9.72 1.91
C LYS A 380 21.85 11.12 2.47
N GLU A 381 22.84 11.69 3.17
CA GLU A 381 22.75 13.05 3.73
C GLU A 381 22.69 14.14 2.64
N THR A 382 23.48 14.03 1.58
CA THR A 382 23.44 14.97 0.45
C THR A 382 22.09 14.91 -0.25
N LEU A 383 21.62 13.69 -0.54
CA LEU A 383 20.33 13.46 -1.18
C LEU A 383 19.19 14.00 -0.31
N LYS A 384 19.24 13.74 1.00
CA LYS A 384 18.29 14.24 1.98
C LYS A 384 18.22 15.77 1.98
N ASN A 385 19.38 16.45 2.02
CA ASN A 385 19.42 17.91 1.99
C ASN A 385 18.85 18.47 0.67
N LYS A 386 19.24 17.90 -0.48
CA LYS A 386 18.72 18.32 -1.79
C LYS A 386 17.22 18.10 -1.94
N ILE A 387 16.68 16.98 -1.44
CA ILE A 387 15.23 16.71 -1.41
C ILE A 387 14.53 17.71 -0.50
N LYS A 388 15.08 17.95 0.69
CA LYS A 388 14.51 18.86 1.68
C LYS A 388 14.41 20.27 1.12
N GLU A 389 15.48 20.75 0.50
CA GLU A 389 15.57 22.08 -0.10
C GLU A 389 14.68 22.22 -1.34
N ASN A 390 14.75 21.29 -2.29
CA ASN A 390 14.14 21.48 -3.62
C ASN A 390 12.69 21.00 -3.75
N ILE A 391 12.24 20.09 -2.87
CA ILE A 391 10.92 19.45 -3.01
C ILE A 391 10.12 19.52 -1.70
N ALA A 392 10.66 19.04 -0.58
CA ALA A 392 9.89 18.88 0.66
C ALA A 392 9.41 20.23 1.23
N THR A 393 10.28 21.24 1.22
CA THR A 393 9.95 22.59 1.72
C THR A 393 8.88 23.25 0.86
N GLY A 394 8.98 23.11 -0.46
CA GLY A 394 7.96 23.59 -1.39
C GLY A 394 6.63 22.86 -1.25
N LEU A 395 6.64 21.52 -1.14
CA LEU A 395 5.43 20.73 -0.86
C LEU A 395 4.75 21.18 0.45
N LYS A 396 5.51 21.41 1.52
CA LYS A 396 4.95 22.00 2.75
C LYS A 396 4.28 23.35 2.45
N SER A 397 4.97 24.22 1.75
CA SER A 397 4.48 25.59 1.49
C SER A 397 3.21 25.61 0.65
N ILE A 398 3.08 24.76 -0.38
CA ILE A 398 1.85 24.71 -1.19
C ILE A 398 0.65 24.21 -0.39
N PHE A 399 0.85 23.31 0.57
CA PHE A 399 -0.22 22.77 1.42
C PHE A 399 -0.60 23.64 2.60
N PHE A 400 0.28 24.50 3.11
CA PHE A 400 0.01 25.27 4.32
C PHE A 400 0.01 26.80 4.11
N ASN A 401 0.56 27.31 3.00
CA ASN A 401 0.63 28.76 2.74
C ASN A 401 -0.33 29.24 1.64
N VAL A 402 -0.88 28.34 0.82
CA VAL A 402 -1.95 28.69 -0.14
C VAL A 402 -3.24 28.94 0.64
N THR A 403 -3.88 30.08 0.38
CA THR A 403 -5.01 30.61 1.17
C THR A 403 -6.10 29.57 1.40
N ALA A 404 -6.54 28.86 0.36
CA ALA A 404 -7.59 27.86 0.47
C ALA A 404 -7.26 26.72 1.44
N PHE A 405 -6.00 26.26 1.48
CA PHE A 405 -5.56 25.24 2.43
C PHE A 405 -5.25 25.82 3.82
N LYS A 406 -4.70 27.04 3.88
CA LYS A 406 -4.44 27.75 5.13
C LYS A 406 -5.71 28.00 5.95
N GLU A 407 -6.82 28.31 5.30
CA GLU A 407 -8.13 28.42 5.95
C GLU A 407 -8.59 27.08 6.56
N ALA A 408 -8.35 25.97 5.86
CA ALA A 408 -8.62 24.64 6.40
C ALA A 408 -7.71 24.29 7.58
N ALA A 409 -6.42 24.65 7.51
CA ALA A 409 -5.48 24.47 8.60
C ALA A 409 -5.88 25.28 9.84
N THR A 410 -6.34 26.52 9.66
CA THR A 410 -6.83 27.36 10.76
C THR A 410 -8.08 26.78 11.42
N ALA A 411 -8.98 26.17 10.63
CA ALA A 411 -10.14 25.45 11.17
C ALA A 411 -9.70 24.19 11.96
N PHE A 412 -8.65 23.50 11.53
CA PHE A 412 -8.09 22.37 12.26
C PHE A 412 -7.41 22.81 13.57
N ASP A 413 -6.67 23.89 13.56
CA ASP A 413 -6.08 24.45 14.78
C ASP A 413 -7.17 24.82 15.79
N SER A 414 -8.29 25.36 15.33
CA SER A 414 -9.46 25.64 16.16
C SER A 414 -10.13 24.37 16.69
N LEU A 415 -10.16 23.29 15.89
CA LEU A 415 -10.64 21.98 16.34
C LEU A 415 -9.81 21.47 17.53
N ILE A 416 -8.48 21.50 17.42
CA ILE A 416 -7.59 20.96 18.44
C ILE A 416 -7.50 21.87 19.66
N ASN A 417 -7.30 23.18 19.46
CA ASN A 417 -7.01 24.10 20.55
C ASN A 417 -8.26 24.69 21.21
N CYS A 418 -9.41 24.67 20.55
CA CYS A 418 -10.68 25.13 21.15
C CYS A 418 -11.59 23.93 21.45
N LYS A 419 -12.02 23.20 20.43
CA LYS A 419 -13.06 22.17 20.59
C LYS A 419 -12.63 20.97 21.43
N LEU A 420 -11.40 20.47 21.27
CA LEU A 420 -10.91 19.40 22.15
C LEU A 420 -10.64 19.89 23.57
N ASN A 421 -10.23 21.14 23.75
CA ASN A 421 -10.03 21.70 25.09
C ASN A 421 -11.36 21.90 25.83
N GLU A 422 -12.45 22.26 25.14
CA GLU A 422 -13.80 22.25 25.71
C GLU A 422 -14.18 20.86 26.28
N ILE A 423 -13.83 19.77 25.57
CA ILE A 423 -14.07 18.39 26.04
C ILE A 423 -13.21 18.05 27.26
N LYS A 424 -11.98 18.55 27.30
CA LYS A 424 -11.10 18.36 28.47
C LYS A 424 -11.66 19.03 29.72
N GLU A 425 -12.29 20.20 29.55
CA GLU A 425 -12.79 21.03 30.65
C GLU A 425 -14.23 20.70 31.07
N SER A 426 -15.03 20.05 30.22
CA SER A 426 -16.46 19.78 30.47
C SER A 426 -16.74 18.84 31.66
N LYS A 427 -15.71 18.15 32.19
CA LYS A 427 -15.81 17.16 33.30
C LYS A 427 -16.90 16.08 33.07
N ASP A 428 -17.25 15.83 31.82
CA ASP A 428 -18.27 14.85 31.43
C ASP A 428 -17.65 13.46 31.17
N ILE A 429 -18.48 12.54 30.69
CA ILE A 429 -18.08 11.17 30.34
C ILE A 429 -17.06 11.14 29.18
N TYR A 430 -16.95 12.21 28.38
CA TYR A 430 -16.03 12.33 27.25
C TYR A 430 -14.68 12.93 27.62
N SER A 431 -14.56 13.60 28.78
CA SER A 431 -13.28 14.13 29.28
C SER A 431 -12.21 13.05 29.44
N THR A 432 -12.61 11.82 29.75
CA THR A 432 -11.71 10.64 29.84
C THR A 432 -11.20 10.17 28.47
N LEU A 433 -11.91 10.53 27.39
CA LEU A 433 -11.60 10.17 25.99
C LEU A 433 -10.76 11.23 25.28
N TYR A 434 -10.43 12.35 25.95
CA TYR A 434 -9.69 13.48 25.38
C TYR A 434 -8.39 13.04 24.70
N TYR A 435 -7.57 12.22 25.37
CA TYR A 435 -6.27 11.80 24.84
C TYR A 435 -6.42 10.85 23.65
N ASP A 436 -7.42 9.95 23.67
CA ASP A 436 -7.70 9.05 22.55
C ASP A 436 -8.13 9.83 21.30
N ILE A 437 -9.03 10.81 21.48
CA ILE A 437 -9.50 11.67 20.38
C ILE A 437 -8.36 12.57 19.88
N LYS A 438 -7.56 13.15 20.79
CA LYS A 438 -6.40 13.98 20.43
C LYS A 438 -5.38 13.19 19.62
N ASN A 439 -5.03 11.99 20.05
CA ASN A 439 -4.08 11.13 19.34
C ASN A 439 -4.64 10.65 17.99
N TYR A 440 -5.94 10.42 17.88
CA TYR A 440 -6.59 10.14 16.60
C TYR A 440 -6.35 11.25 15.57
N TYR A 441 -6.45 12.52 15.98
CA TYR A 441 -6.23 13.68 15.11
C TYR A 441 -4.75 14.01 14.88
N LEU A 442 -3.89 13.96 15.90
CA LEU A 442 -2.49 14.40 15.78
C LEU A 442 -1.54 13.29 15.32
N LEU A 443 -1.74 12.07 15.82
CA LEU A 443 -0.84 10.94 15.60
C LEU A 443 -1.38 9.93 14.60
N ASN A 444 -2.59 10.20 14.05
CA ASN A 444 -3.33 9.25 13.22
C ASN A 444 -3.58 7.90 13.92
N ASP A 445 -3.60 7.86 15.25
CA ASP A 445 -3.75 6.62 16.00
C ASP A 445 -5.14 6.01 15.79
N PRO A 446 -5.23 4.69 15.51
CA PRO A 446 -6.52 4.03 15.43
C PRO A 446 -7.14 3.94 16.83
N ILE A 447 -8.44 4.26 16.92
CA ILE A 447 -9.20 4.05 18.15
C ILE A 447 -9.18 2.55 18.46
N GLN A 448 -8.78 2.19 19.68
CA GLN A 448 -8.70 0.79 20.09
C GLN A 448 -10.09 0.13 20.03
N LYS A 449 -10.15 -1.10 19.48
CA LYS A 449 -11.39 -1.85 19.22
C LYS A 449 -12.02 -2.50 20.47
N LEU A 450 -11.62 -2.10 21.67
CA LEU A 450 -12.03 -2.74 22.91
C LEU A 450 -12.93 -1.80 23.73
N ALA A 451 -14.16 -2.27 24.00
CA ALA A 451 -15.18 -1.71 24.91
C ALA A 451 -16.11 -0.56 24.42
N GLU A 452 -17.09 -0.25 25.27
CA GLU A 452 -18.13 0.81 25.14
C GLU A 452 -17.55 2.22 24.85
N SER A 453 -16.28 2.44 25.20
CA SER A 453 -15.51 3.66 24.90
C SER A 453 -15.33 3.90 23.39
N GLU A 454 -15.21 2.85 22.57
CA GLU A 454 -15.03 2.99 21.11
C GLU A 454 -16.22 3.69 20.45
N LEU A 455 -17.44 3.26 20.79
CA LEU A 455 -18.68 3.84 20.24
C LEU A 455 -18.81 5.32 20.64
N LYS A 456 -18.47 5.66 21.88
CA LYS A 456 -18.50 7.03 22.39
C LYS A 456 -17.44 7.91 21.69
N CYS A 457 -16.22 7.42 21.54
CA CYS A 457 -15.17 8.09 20.77
C CYS A 457 -15.59 8.35 19.32
N LYS A 458 -16.12 7.33 18.64
CA LYS A 458 -16.57 7.44 17.24
C LYS A 458 -17.71 8.45 17.08
N ALA A 459 -18.69 8.44 17.98
CA ALA A 459 -19.78 9.41 17.97
C ALA A 459 -19.25 10.84 18.12
N LYS A 460 -18.33 11.06 19.08
CA LYS A 460 -17.77 12.39 19.32
C LYS A 460 -16.88 12.86 18.16
N ILE A 461 -16.09 11.97 17.57
CA ILE A 461 -15.30 12.26 16.37
C ILE A 461 -16.20 12.59 15.19
N SER A 462 -17.36 11.93 15.04
CA SER A 462 -18.31 12.26 13.99
C SER A 462 -18.86 13.69 14.14
N GLU A 463 -19.26 14.08 15.35
CA GLU A 463 -19.72 15.44 15.68
C GLU A 463 -18.63 16.49 15.40
N LEU A 464 -17.40 16.22 15.86
CA LEU A 464 -16.25 17.09 15.65
C LEU A 464 -15.87 17.23 14.17
N ASN A 465 -15.92 16.14 13.40
CA ASN A 465 -15.67 16.16 11.96
C ASN A 465 -16.76 16.94 11.22
N GLU A 466 -18.03 16.81 11.62
CA GLU A 466 -19.13 17.59 11.04
C GLU A 466 -18.93 19.09 11.29
N TRP A 467 -18.58 19.47 12.52
CA TRP A 467 -18.23 20.85 12.85
C TRP A 467 -17.05 21.36 12.02
N TYR A 468 -15.99 20.56 11.89
CA TYR A 468 -14.81 20.92 11.11
C TYR A 468 -15.15 21.12 9.63
N VAL A 469 -15.89 20.19 9.02
CA VAL A 469 -16.30 20.27 7.61
C VAL A 469 -17.16 21.51 7.37
N ASN A 470 -18.12 21.80 8.26
CA ASN A 470 -18.97 22.99 8.14
C ASN A 470 -18.15 24.29 8.25
N THR A 471 -17.23 24.36 9.21
CA THR A 471 -16.35 25.53 9.41
C THR A 471 -15.41 25.73 8.23
N ARG A 472 -14.82 24.64 7.73
CA ARG A 472 -13.93 24.64 6.57
C ARG A 472 -14.67 25.07 5.30
N ASN A 473 -15.85 24.52 5.02
CA ASN A 473 -16.61 24.81 3.80
C ASN A 473 -17.09 26.28 3.76
N ALA A 474 -17.25 26.93 4.92
CA ALA A 474 -17.53 28.35 5.00
C ALA A 474 -16.38 29.22 4.45
N ASN A 475 -15.12 28.80 4.60
CA ASN A 475 -13.93 29.61 4.28
C ASN A 475 -13.06 29.07 3.14
N SER A 476 -13.19 27.77 2.82
CA SER A 476 -12.40 27.05 1.81
C SER A 476 -13.29 26.50 0.69
N LEU A 477 -12.71 25.64 -0.15
CA LEU A 477 -13.29 25.03 -1.35
C LEU A 477 -13.32 23.50 -1.20
N ASP A 478 -14.47 22.86 -1.31
CA ASP A 478 -14.61 21.42 -1.04
C ASP A 478 -13.80 20.52 -1.98
N TYR A 479 -13.69 20.91 -3.25
CA TYR A 479 -13.06 20.08 -4.27
C TYR A 479 -11.54 19.92 -4.09
N ILE A 480 -10.89 20.80 -3.31
CA ILE A 480 -9.43 20.74 -3.12
C ILE A 480 -8.99 19.51 -2.32
N PHE A 481 -9.92 18.88 -1.57
CA PHE A 481 -9.67 17.67 -0.79
C PHE A 481 -9.93 16.39 -1.58
N TYR A 482 -10.41 16.48 -2.83
CA TYR A 482 -10.54 15.30 -3.66
C TYR A 482 -9.17 14.82 -4.14
N THR A 483 -8.90 13.52 -4.00
CA THR A 483 -7.66 12.87 -4.49
C THR A 483 -7.33 13.26 -5.93
N VAL A 484 -8.34 13.31 -6.81
CA VAL A 484 -8.17 13.66 -8.25
C VAL A 484 -7.69 15.11 -8.41
N PHE A 485 -8.23 16.02 -7.61
CA PHE A 485 -7.81 17.42 -7.60
C PHE A 485 -6.39 17.55 -7.10
N GLN A 486 -6.08 16.95 -5.96
CA GLN A 486 -4.73 16.95 -5.37
C GLN A 486 -3.68 16.40 -6.34
N LYS A 487 -4.01 15.34 -7.08
CA LYS A 487 -3.14 14.83 -8.13
C LYS A 487 -2.84 15.86 -9.20
N GLY A 488 -3.86 16.56 -9.70
CA GLY A 488 -3.68 17.65 -10.67
C GLY A 488 -2.89 18.83 -10.10
N TYR A 489 -3.17 19.21 -8.86
CA TYR A 489 -2.52 20.29 -8.12
C TYR A 489 -1.03 20.04 -7.90
N ILE A 490 -0.66 18.90 -7.31
CA ILE A 490 0.75 18.53 -7.11
C ILE A 490 1.47 18.39 -8.46
N SER A 491 0.82 17.80 -9.47
CA SER A 491 1.42 17.68 -10.82
C SER A 491 1.70 19.06 -11.44
N SER A 492 0.81 20.04 -11.24
CA SER A 492 1.02 21.41 -11.74
C SER A 492 2.18 22.10 -11.03
N TYR A 493 2.36 21.86 -9.73
CA TYR A 493 3.51 22.34 -8.97
C TYR A 493 4.81 21.74 -9.50
N LEU A 494 4.88 20.41 -9.65
CA LEU A 494 6.08 19.70 -10.13
C LEU A 494 6.47 20.13 -11.55
N GLU A 495 5.51 20.28 -12.45
CA GLU A 495 5.76 20.76 -13.82
C GLU A 495 6.26 22.20 -13.82
N LEU A 496 5.70 23.08 -12.98
CA LEU A 496 6.14 24.46 -12.92
C LEU A 496 7.55 24.60 -12.33
N ILE A 497 7.87 23.93 -11.22
CA ILE A 497 9.23 24.00 -10.65
C ILE A 497 10.28 23.39 -11.58
N GLN A 498 9.91 22.37 -12.36
CA GLN A 498 10.77 21.80 -13.39
C GLN A 498 11.10 22.86 -14.45
N LEU A 499 10.09 23.55 -14.99
CA LEU A 499 10.27 24.59 -16.00
C LEU A 499 11.09 25.77 -15.46
N LEU A 500 10.89 26.12 -14.19
CA LEU A 500 11.63 27.18 -13.52
C LEU A 500 13.03 26.72 -13.06
N SER A 501 13.38 25.44 -13.17
CA SER A 501 14.71 24.97 -12.79
C SER A 501 15.83 25.57 -13.65
N GLU A 502 15.51 25.90 -14.90
CA GLU A 502 16.43 26.46 -15.89
C GLU A 502 16.38 28.01 -15.93
N SER A 503 15.51 28.65 -15.14
CA SER A 503 15.31 30.11 -15.18
C SER A 503 16.21 30.90 -14.21
N GLY A 504 17.03 30.20 -13.41
CA GLY A 504 17.93 30.81 -12.42
C GLY A 504 17.25 31.21 -11.09
N LEU A 505 15.94 31.01 -10.95
CA LEU A 505 15.22 31.24 -9.69
C LEU A 505 15.61 30.19 -8.64
N LYS A 506 15.67 30.58 -7.37
CA LYS A 506 15.88 29.66 -6.24
C LYS A 506 14.57 28.97 -5.86
N GLU A 507 14.64 27.83 -5.16
CA GLU A 507 13.44 27.07 -4.78
C GLU A 507 12.35 27.93 -4.09
N PRO A 508 12.65 28.80 -3.09
CA PRO A 508 11.60 29.58 -2.44
C PRO A 508 10.87 30.52 -3.41
N GLU A 509 11.57 31.06 -4.40
CA GLU A 509 10.99 31.94 -5.42
C GLU A 509 10.10 31.16 -6.38
N ARG A 510 10.52 29.95 -6.79
CA ARG A 510 9.72 29.04 -7.62
C ARG A 510 8.43 28.63 -6.91
N THR A 511 8.54 28.28 -5.62
CA THR A 511 7.40 27.93 -4.78
C THR A 511 6.47 29.12 -4.56
N ASN A 512 7.00 30.31 -4.29
CA ASN A 512 6.19 31.54 -4.14
C ASN A 512 5.43 31.90 -5.43
N LEU A 513 6.05 31.70 -6.60
CA LEU A 513 5.38 31.88 -7.89
C LEU A 513 4.18 30.93 -8.01
N PHE A 514 4.37 29.65 -7.68
CA PHE A 514 3.28 28.68 -7.68
C PHE A 514 2.18 29.03 -6.64
N ILE A 515 2.54 29.55 -5.46
CA ILE A 515 1.57 30.01 -4.46
C ILE A 515 0.72 31.17 -5.01
N LEU A 516 1.31 32.13 -5.72
CA LEU A 516 0.55 33.22 -6.38
C LEU A 516 -0.42 32.65 -7.43
N LEU A 517 0.05 31.72 -8.28
CA LEU A 517 -0.77 31.03 -9.26
C LEU A 517 -1.95 30.29 -8.59
N ALA A 518 -1.65 29.51 -7.54
CA ALA A 518 -2.62 28.71 -6.82
C ALA A 518 -3.64 29.58 -6.08
N ASN A 519 -3.22 30.66 -5.43
CA ASN A 519 -4.12 31.60 -4.74
C ASN A 519 -5.09 32.27 -5.70
N ARG A 520 -4.62 32.66 -6.90
CA ARG A 520 -5.50 33.19 -7.93
C ARG A 520 -6.48 32.11 -8.41
N ALA A 521 -5.99 30.92 -8.74
CA ALA A 521 -6.83 29.84 -9.27
C ALA A 521 -7.84 29.27 -8.26
N LEU A 522 -7.51 29.31 -6.97
CA LEU A 522 -8.32 28.82 -5.84
C LEU A 522 -9.03 29.96 -5.09
N ASP A 523 -9.17 31.13 -5.71
CA ASP A 523 -9.97 32.20 -5.16
C ASP A 523 -11.45 31.79 -5.12
N LYS A 524 -12.04 31.82 -3.91
CA LYS A 524 -13.44 31.46 -3.67
C LYS A 524 -14.42 32.34 -4.46
N SER A 525 -14.05 33.57 -4.80
CA SER A 525 -14.86 34.47 -5.62
C SER A 525 -14.95 34.03 -7.09
N ARG A 526 -13.95 33.29 -7.59
CA ARG A 526 -13.89 32.79 -8.98
C ARG A 526 -14.41 31.37 -9.11
N ASP A 527 -14.29 30.57 -8.04
CA ASP A 527 -14.80 29.18 -7.92
C ASP A 527 -14.51 28.32 -9.18
N MET A 528 -13.31 28.47 -9.77
CA MET A 528 -13.03 28.04 -11.15
C MET A 528 -13.12 26.52 -11.41
N PHE A 529 -13.08 25.70 -10.37
CA PHE A 529 -13.13 24.24 -10.48
C PHE A 529 -14.46 23.66 -9.98
N SER A 530 -15.46 24.52 -9.79
CA SER A 530 -16.79 24.14 -9.35
C SER A 530 -17.49 23.22 -10.34
N HIS A 531 -18.22 22.25 -9.80
CA HIS A 531 -19.10 21.41 -10.60
C HIS A 531 -20.29 22.19 -11.18
N HIS A 532 -20.58 23.40 -10.72
CA HIS A 532 -21.63 24.24 -11.32
C HIS A 532 -21.23 24.85 -12.68
N LEU A 533 -19.95 24.79 -13.05
CA LEU A 533 -19.44 25.40 -14.27
C LEU A 533 -19.54 24.44 -15.46
N THR A 534 -20.09 24.95 -16.57
CA THR A 534 -20.36 24.17 -17.79
C THR A 534 -19.10 23.57 -18.42
N TYR A 535 -17.94 24.24 -18.30
CA TYR A 535 -16.66 23.71 -18.79
C TYR A 535 -16.05 22.63 -17.89
N MET A 536 -16.54 22.48 -16.65
CA MET A 536 -16.10 21.42 -15.73
C MET A 536 -16.95 20.17 -15.85
N GLN A 537 -18.21 20.31 -16.25
CA GLN A 537 -19.12 19.21 -16.54
C GLN A 537 -18.66 18.39 -17.75
N THR A 538 -18.88 17.09 -17.70
CA THR A 538 -18.45 16.07 -18.67
C THR A 538 -16.93 15.87 -18.74
N THR A 539 -16.13 16.91 -18.51
CA THR A 539 -14.66 16.87 -18.54
C THR A 539 -14.08 16.35 -17.22
N VAL A 540 -14.42 16.99 -16.10
CA VAL A 540 -13.93 16.63 -14.75
C VAL A 540 -15.05 16.06 -13.87
N PHE A 541 -16.27 16.56 -14.01
CA PHE A 541 -17.44 16.15 -13.22
C PHE A 541 -18.54 15.53 -14.07
N ASN A 542 -19.35 14.66 -13.47
CA ASN A 542 -20.63 14.23 -13.99
C ASN A 542 -21.69 14.56 -12.93
N GLY A 543 -22.42 15.66 -13.12
CA GLY A 543 -23.23 16.26 -12.05
C GLY A 543 -22.33 16.67 -10.87
N PRO A 544 -22.68 16.36 -9.62
CA PRO A 544 -21.84 16.68 -8.46
C PRO A 544 -20.66 15.70 -8.27
N LYS A 545 -20.61 14.59 -9.01
CA LYS A 545 -19.59 13.55 -8.81
C LYS A 545 -18.34 13.82 -9.64
N ILE A 546 -17.18 13.88 -9.00
CA ILE A 546 -15.89 13.99 -9.69
C ILE A 546 -15.52 12.66 -10.38
N LYS A 547 -15.02 12.73 -11.61
CA LYS A 547 -14.55 11.56 -12.37
C LYS A 547 -13.17 11.14 -11.85
N VAL A 548 -13.08 9.97 -11.22
CA VAL A 548 -11.83 9.45 -10.63
C VAL A 548 -10.93 8.84 -11.71
N THR A 549 -10.41 9.69 -12.60
CA THR A 549 -9.57 9.27 -13.74
C THR A 549 -8.31 10.12 -13.87
N LYS A 550 -7.24 9.54 -14.45
CA LYS A 550 -6.01 10.27 -14.79
C LYS A 550 -6.26 11.41 -15.78
N LYS A 551 -7.27 11.27 -16.65
CA LYS A 551 -7.68 12.32 -17.58
C LYS A 551 -8.20 13.54 -16.83
N SER A 552 -9.04 13.34 -15.81
CA SER A 552 -9.59 14.42 -14.99
C SER A 552 -8.52 15.14 -14.18
N SER A 553 -7.58 14.43 -13.56
CA SER A 553 -6.44 15.09 -12.89
C SER A 553 -5.55 15.87 -13.86
N SER A 554 -5.36 15.37 -15.10
CA SER A 554 -4.64 16.10 -16.15
C SER A 554 -5.35 17.38 -16.60
N GLN A 555 -6.69 17.37 -16.65
CA GLN A 555 -7.48 18.57 -16.96
C GLN A 555 -7.39 19.61 -15.84
N ILE A 556 -7.44 19.18 -14.58
CA ILE A 556 -7.23 20.07 -13.43
C ILE A 556 -5.84 20.72 -13.49
N LYS A 557 -4.80 19.94 -13.79
CA LYS A 557 -3.43 20.44 -14.00
C LYS A 557 -3.38 21.52 -15.09
N ARG A 558 -3.98 21.23 -16.26
CA ARG A 558 -4.02 22.17 -17.40
C ARG A 558 -4.75 23.47 -17.05
N LEU A 559 -5.90 23.38 -16.38
CA LEU A 559 -6.65 24.56 -15.98
C LEU A 559 -5.91 25.38 -14.89
N MET A 560 -5.20 24.71 -13.98
CA MET A 560 -4.32 25.38 -13.01
C MET A 560 -3.23 26.18 -13.72
N LEU A 561 -2.49 25.55 -14.64
CA LEU A 561 -1.42 26.19 -15.40
C LEU A 561 -1.94 27.23 -16.41
N ALA A 562 -3.17 27.09 -16.91
CA ALA A 562 -3.80 28.07 -17.79
C ALA A 562 -3.90 29.47 -17.16
N ASN A 563 -4.01 29.57 -15.83
CA ASN A 563 -4.03 30.87 -15.17
C ASN A 563 -2.76 31.71 -15.42
N LEU A 564 -1.64 31.10 -15.84
CA LEU A 564 -0.42 31.81 -16.26
C LEU A 564 -0.59 32.65 -17.53
N GLY A 565 -1.64 32.46 -18.33
CA GLY A 565 -1.94 33.31 -19.48
C GLY A 565 -2.65 34.63 -19.11
N SER A 566 -3.01 34.80 -17.84
CA SER A 566 -3.75 35.97 -17.37
C SER A 566 -2.81 37.18 -17.22
N PRO A 567 -3.07 38.31 -17.91
CA PRO A 567 -2.20 39.49 -17.84
C PRO A 567 -2.03 40.04 -16.43
N ASP A 568 -3.10 40.03 -15.62
CA ASP A 568 -3.04 40.52 -14.24
C ASP A 568 -2.08 39.68 -13.38
N LEU A 569 -2.14 38.34 -13.51
CA LEU A 569 -1.28 37.44 -12.76
C LEU A 569 0.18 37.63 -13.16
N LEU A 570 0.44 37.73 -14.47
CA LEU A 570 1.79 37.95 -14.99
C LEU A 570 2.34 39.31 -14.54
N GLY A 571 1.49 40.34 -14.45
CA GLY A 571 1.82 41.63 -13.87
C GLY A 571 2.23 41.51 -12.40
N GLU A 572 1.43 40.81 -11.60
CA GLU A 572 1.69 40.57 -10.18
C GLU A 572 2.98 39.75 -9.96
N ILE A 573 3.20 38.71 -10.76
CA ILE A 573 4.43 37.89 -10.73
C ILE A 573 5.65 38.76 -11.06
N LYS A 574 5.55 39.60 -12.11
CA LYS A 574 6.63 40.50 -12.51
C LYS A 574 6.98 41.52 -11.42
N GLU A 575 5.97 42.08 -10.75
CA GLU A 575 6.15 43.06 -9.69
C GLU A 575 6.71 42.42 -8.40
N LYS A 576 6.10 41.34 -7.91
CA LYS A 576 6.45 40.73 -6.62
C LYS A 576 7.76 39.95 -6.65
N LEU A 577 8.08 39.30 -7.77
CA LEU A 577 9.24 38.40 -7.88
C LEU A 577 10.38 38.97 -8.73
N SER A 578 10.23 40.18 -9.30
CA SER A 578 11.27 40.85 -10.11
C SER A 578 11.84 39.96 -11.24
N VAL A 579 10.97 39.15 -11.86
CA VAL A 579 11.37 38.19 -12.90
C VAL A 579 11.62 38.87 -14.26
N SER A 580 12.45 38.23 -15.09
CA SER A 580 12.78 38.75 -16.43
C SER A 580 11.57 38.77 -17.36
N SER A 581 11.54 39.74 -18.29
CA SER A 581 10.48 39.82 -19.31
C SER A 581 10.45 38.60 -20.23
N GLU A 582 11.58 37.92 -20.42
CA GLU A 582 11.65 36.66 -21.18
C GLU A 582 10.92 35.53 -20.44
N LEU A 583 11.13 35.40 -19.13
CA LEU A 583 10.44 34.39 -18.33
C LEU A 583 8.93 34.63 -18.33
N ILE A 584 8.49 35.89 -18.22
CA ILE A 584 7.07 36.24 -18.32
C ILE A 584 6.46 35.80 -19.67
N ARG A 585 7.16 35.99 -20.79
CA ARG A 585 6.70 35.51 -22.10
C ARG A 585 6.62 33.98 -22.17
N LYS A 586 7.58 33.27 -21.55
CA LYS A 586 7.54 31.80 -21.44
C LYS A 586 6.32 31.36 -20.64
N LEU A 587 6.05 32.00 -19.49
CA LEU A 587 4.88 31.71 -18.65
C LEU A 587 3.55 31.98 -19.38
N ASP A 588 3.44 33.10 -20.12
CA ASP A 588 2.27 33.42 -20.96
C ASP A 588 2.02 32.33 -22.00
N SER A 589 3.07 31.92 -22.72
CA SER A 589 3.00 30.85 -23.72
C SER A 589 2.55 29.52 -23.11
N ILE A 590 3.07 29.16 -21.92
CA ILE A 590 2.68 27.96 -21.18
C ILE A 590 1.19 28.02 -20.79
N GLY A 591 0.74 29.17 -20.28
CA GLY A 591 -0.66 29.38 -19.89
C GLY A 591 -1.62 29.26 -21.07
N LYS A 592 -1.31 29.92 -22.19
CA LYS A 592 -2.11 29.85 -23.42
C LYS A 592 -2.14 28.45 -24.02
N ASN A 593 -1.00 27.75 -24.06
CA ASN A 593 -0.92 26.37 -24.54
C ASN A 593 -1.74 25.41 -23.65
N ASN A 594 -1.67 25.56 -22.33
CA ASN A 594 -2.48 24.76 -21.40
C ASN A 594 -3.98 25.06 -21.53
N ALA A 595 -4.37 26.32 -21.73
CA ALA A 595 -5.76 26.70 -21.98
C ALA A 595 -6.31 26.09 -23.28
N SER A 596 -5.54 26.16 -24.37
CA SER A 596 -5.89 25.53 -25.64
C SER A 596 -6.03 24.02 -25.50
N ASN A 597 -5.04 23.36 -24.87
CA ASN A 597 -5.08 21.91 -24.62
C ASN A 597 -6.24 21.49 -23.71
N PHE A 598 -6.59 22.30 -22.71
CA PHE A 598 -7.77 22.08 -21.88
C PHE A 598 -9.03 22.12 -22.75
N PHE A 599 -9.22 23.19 -23.52
CA PHE A 599 -10.40 23.40 -24.35
C PHE A 599 -10.57 22.32 -25.43
N THR A 600 -9.51 21.97 -26.16
CA THR A 600 -9.54 20.91 -27.19
C THR A 600 -9.97 19.56 -26.60
N ASN A 601 -9.47 19.23 -25.41
CA ASN A 601 -9.85 17.97 -24.77
C ASN A 601 -11.24 18.02 -24.15
N MET A 602 -11.68 19.17 -23.65
CA MET A 602 -13.06 19.41 -23.23
C MET A 602 -14.02 19.21 -24.42
N ARG A 603 -13.71 19.78 -25.60
CA ARG A 603 -14.46 19.56 -26.85
C ARG A 603 -14.59 18.07 -27.16
N ASN A 604 -13.46 17.36 -27.20
CA ASN A 604 -13.43 15.92 -27.46
C ASN A 604 -14.22 15.10 -26.43
N ASP A 605 -14.18 15.48 -25.14
CA ASP A 605 -14.94 14.82 -24.09
C ASP A 605 -16.45 15.04 -24.24
N LYS A 606 -16.85 16.28 -24.54
CA LYS A 606 -18.25 16.63 -24.77
C LYS A 606 -18.80 15.93 -26.00
N GLU A 607 -18.10 15.95 -27.13
CA GLU A 607 -18.51 15.28 -28.37
C GLU A 607 -18.69 13.77 -28.19
N LYS A 608 -17.79 13.11 -27.44
CA LYS A 608 -17.88 11.66 -27.18
C LYS A 608 -18.96 11.28 -26.19
N ALA A 609 -19.15 12.07 -25.13
CA ALA A 609 -20.04 11.70 -24.04
C ALA A 609 -21.50 12.08 -24.31
N TYR A 610 -21.75 13.17 -25.05
CA TYR A 610 -23.09 13.72 -25.29
C TYR A 610 -24.11 12.67 -25.75
N PRO A 611 -23.81 11.82 -26.76
CA PRO A 611 -24.77 10.83 -27.26
C PRO A 611 -25.24 9.84 -26.19
N GLN A 612 -24.46 9.65 -25.11
CA GLN A 612 -24.73 8.68 -24.06
C GLN A 612 -25.35 9.30 -22.80
N ILE A 613 -25.12 10.59 -22.56
CA ILE A 613 -25.47 11.24 -21.29
C ILE A 613 -26.52 12.34 -21.41
N TYR A 614 -26.96 12.72 -22.62
CA TYR A 614 -27.83 13.88 -22.83
C TYR A 614 -29.14 13.84 -22.02
N ARG A 615 -29.71 12.65 -21.78
CA ARG A 615 -30.91 12.46 -20.95
C ARG A 615 -30.69 12.93 -19.50
N TYR A 616 -29.51 12.66 -18.96
CA TYR A 616 -29.13 12.97 -17.58
C TYR A 616 -28.30 14.25 -17.43
N SER A 617 -27.89 14.86 -18.54
CA SER A 617 -27.08 16.07 -18.52
C SER A 617 -27.88 17.25 -17.99
N LEU A 618 -27.30 18.00 -17.04
CA LEU A 618 -27.90 19.21 -16.48
C LEU A 618 -27.65 20.43 -17.39
N ASP A 619 -26.74 20.32 -18.34
CA ASP A 619 -26.31 21.43 -19.21
C ASP A 619 -27.24 21.65 -20.41
N ILE A 620 -28.24 20.78 -20.58
CA ILE A 620 -29.17 20.77 -21.72
C ILE A 620 -30.54 21.29 -21.30
N THR A 621 -31.12 22.17 -22.11
CA THR A 621 -32.48 22.68 -21.87
C THR A 621 -33.50 21.56 -22.01
N ILE A 622 -34.61 21.64 -21.28
CA ILE A 622 -35.70 20.65 -21.36
C ILE A 622 -36.22 20.53 -22.80
N GLU A 623 -36.27 21.64 -23.53
CA GLU A 623 -36.68 21.69 -24.93
C GLU A 623 -35.69 20.96 -25.86
N ASP A 624 -34.39 21.18 -25.67
CA ASP A 624 -33.34 20.51 -26.45
C ASP A 624 -33.31 19.00 -26.14
N LYS A 625 -33.56 18.59 -24.89
CA LYS A 625 -33.70 17.16 -24.52
C LYS A 625 -34.85 16.48 -25.24
N LYS A 626 -36.02 17.13 -25.26
CA LYS A 626 -37.21 16.61 -25.92
C LYS A 626 -36.99 16.44 -27.42
N LYS A 627 -36.32 17.40 -28.07
CA LYS A 627 -35.95 17.31 -29.50
C LYS A 627 -35.01 16.14 -29.79
N ILE A 628 -34.04 15.88 -28.92
CA ILE A 628 -33.12 14.74 -29.08
C ILE A 628 -33.87 13.41 -28.84
N GLU A 629 -34.75 13.32 -27.85
CA GLU A 629 -35.58 12.13 -27.60
C GLU A 629 -36.52 11.82 -28.77
N GLU A 630 -37.23 12.83 -29.29
CA GLU A 630 -38.09 12.68 -30.47
C GLU A 630 -37.31 12.24 -31.72
N ALA A 631 -36.10 12.78 -31.92
CA ALA A 631 -35.21 12.37 -33.02
C ALA A 631 -34.65 10.95 -32.83
N GLU A 632 -34.34 10.54 -31.59
CA GLU A 632 -33.88 9.18 -31.30
C GLU A 632 -35.00 8.14 -31.47
N GLU A 633 -36.23 8.46 -31.06
CA GLU A 633 -37.40 7.61 -31.27
C GLU A 633 -37.71 7.46 -32.76
N LYS A 634 -37.63 8.54 -33.54
CA LYS A 634 -37.72 8.49 -35.02
C LYS A 634 -36.62 7.61 -35.63
N ARG A 635 -35.38 7.73 -35.16
CA ARG A 635 -34.26 6.88 -35.62
C ARG A 635 -34.51 5.42 -35.29
N ASN A 636 -34.88 5.11 -34.04
CA ASN A 636 -35.07 3.74 -33.57
C ASN A 636 -36.29 3.08 -34.23
N SER A 637 -37.40 3.83 -34.42
CA SER A 637 -38.57 3.36 -35.16
C SER A 637 -38.28 3.17 -36.65
N GLY A 638 -37.58 4.11 -37.29
CA GLY A 638 -37.15 3.99 -38.69
C GLY A 638 -36.22 2.80 -38.92
N ILE A 639 -35.31 2.48 -37.98
CA ILE A 639 -34.42 1.32 -38.10
C ILE A 639 -35.19 -0.01 -38.02
N LEU A 640 -36.21 -0.09 -37.14
CA LEU A 640 -37.04 -1.29 -36.95
C LEU A 640 -38.12 -1.48 -38.02
N SER A 641 -38.61 -0.41 -38.66
CA SER A 641 -39.78 -0.47 -39.56
C SER A 641 -39.47 -0.45 -41.05
N SER A 642 -38.23 -0.11 -41.47
CA SER A 642 -37.90 0.10 -42.90
C SER A 642 -37.00 -1.00 -43.49
N VAL A 643 -37.36 -1.45 -44.69
CA VAL A 643 -36.55 -2.37 -45.53
C VAL A 643 -35.57 -1.58 -46.41
N GLU A 644 -35.81 -0.29 -46.62
CA GLU A 644 -35.03 0.58 -47.49
C GLU A 644 -33.90 1.32 -46.75
N PRO A 645 -32.67 1.33 -47.29
CA PRO A 645 -31.51 1.92 -46.63
C PRO A 645 -31.52 3.45 -46.55
N GLU A 646 -32.17 4.17 -47.48
CA GLU A 646 -32.20 5.65 -47.53
C GLU A 646 -32.92 6.27 -46.31
N ASN A 647 -34.08 5.73 -45.93
CA ASN A 647 -34.83 6.20 -44.76
C ASN A 647 -34.10 5.98 -43.42
N LYS A 648 -33.19 4.98 -43.36
CA LYS A 648 -32.33 4.75 -42.19
C LYS A 648 -31.19 5.77 -42.09
N ILE A 649 -30.68 6.20 -43.24
CA ILE A 649 -29.60 7.19 -43.35
C ILE A 649 -30.13 8.58 -42.99
N ASP A 650 -31.30 8.97 -43.50
CA ASP A 650 -31.89 10.30 -43.24
C ASP A 650 -32.27 10.51 -41.77
N ALA A 651 -32.90 9.52 -41.12
CA ALA A 651 -33.25 9.61 -39.71
C ALA A 651 -31.99 9.61 -38.80
N SER A 652 -30.90 8.97 -39.24
CA SER A 652 -29.61 9.01 -38.53
C SER A 652 -28.93 10.38 -38.69
N LEU A 653 -29.01 10.97 -39.88
CA LEU A 653 -28.50 12.32 -40.18
C LEU A 653 -29.23 13.41 -39.37
N GLU A 654 -30.56 13.35 -39.27
CA GLU A 654 -31.37 14.31 -38.48
C GLU A 654 -30.96 14.27 -37.00
N TYR A 655 -30.81 13.08 -36.43
CA TYR A 655 -30.34 12.87 -35.05
C TYR A 655 -28.92 13.43 -34.82
N GLU A 656 -27.98 13.14 -35.72
CA GLU A 656 -26.61 13.64 -35.63
C GLU A 656 -26.52 15.16 -35.74
N GLN A 657 -27.31 15.79 -36.62
CA GLN A 657 -27.36 17.25 -36.78
C GLN A 657 -27.88 17.95 -35.53
N ILE A 658 -28.94 17.42 -34.90
CA ILE A 658 -29.48 17.98 -33.66
C ILE A 658 -28.43 17.89 -32.55
N ILE A 659 -27.75 16.75 -32.41
CA ILE A 659 -26.68 16.58 -31.41
C ILE A 659 -25.54 17.56 -31.64
N LYS A 660 -25.05 17.71 -32.88
CA LYS A 660 -23.97 18.66 -33.21
C LYS A 660 -24.36 20.10 -32.85
N ARG A 661 -25.59 20.52 -33.15
CA ARG A 661 -26.08 21.87 -32.81
C ARG A 661 -26.11 22.12 -31.31
N VAL A 662 -26.58 21.14 -30.53
CA VAL A 662 -26.66 21.27 -29.06
C VAL A 662 -25.26 21.28 -28.44
N ILE A 663 -24.34 20.44 -28.93
CA ILE A 663 -22.92 20.47 -28.53
C ILE A 663 -22.29 21.84 -28.83
N LYS A 664 -22.48 22.39 -30.04
CA LYS A 664 -21.94 23.72 -30.42
C LYS A 664 -22.42 24.81 -29.43
N LYS A 665 -23.71 24.83 -29.11
CA LYS A 665 -24.30 25.77 -28.14
C LYS A 665 -23.69 25.63 -26.74
N ASP A 666 -23.47 24.41 -26.27
CA ASP A 666 -22.83 24.15 -24.97
C ASP A 666 -21.33 24.51 -24.96
N LEU A 667 -20.62 24.26 -26.05
CA LEU A 667 -19.22 24.66 -26.21
C LEU A 667 -19.06 26.17 -26.16
N VAL A 668 -19.94 26.94 -26.83
CA VAL A 668 -19.93 28.41 -26.78
C VAL A 668 -20.20 28.92 -25.35
N LYS A 669 -21.15 28.33 -24.63
CA LYS A 669 -21.39 28.68 -23.21
C LYS A 669 -20.17 28.39 -22.35
N SER A 670 -19.55 27.23 -22.55
CA SER A 670 -18.35 26.78 -21.82
C SER A 670 -17.14 27.68 -22.11
N ALA A 671 -16.98 28.07 -23.37
CA ALA A 671 -15.98 29.03 -23.83
C ALA A 671 -16.13 30.38 -23.12
N ASN A 672 -17.32 30.98 -23.15
CA ASN A 672 -17.57 32.27 -22.51
C ASN A 672 -17.34 32.22 -20.99
N ALA A 673 -17.78 31.15 -20.33
CA ALA A 673 -17.51 30.96 -18.90
C ALA A 673 -16.01 30.83 -18.61
N LEU A 674 -15.27 30.08 -19.44
CA LEU A 674 -13.83 29.89 -19.29
C LEU A 674 -13.06 31.20 -19.55
N LYS A 675 -13.46 31.98 -20.56
CA LYS A 675 -12.92 33.33 -20.87
C LYS A 675 -13.07 34.26 -19.69
N ASN A 676 -14.28 34.34 -19.13
CA ASN A 676 -14.57 35.21 -17.99
C ASN A 676 -13.73 34.84 -16.77
N ASN A 677 -13.56 33.53 -16.53
CA ASN A 677 -12.74 33.07 -15.42
C ASN A 677 -11.26 33.31 -15.67
N LEU A 678 -10.70 33.03 -16.87
CA LEU A 678 -9.26 33.20 -17.14
C LEU A 678 -8.82 34.66 -17.37
N GLY A 679 -9.73 35.52 -17.85
CA GLY A 679 -9.47 36.93 -18.15
C GLY A 679 -8.79 37.19 -19.50
N TYR A 680 -8.80 36.21 -20.41
CA TYR A 680 -8.27 36.33 -21.78
C TYR A 680 -8.97 35.32 -22.71
N ASP A 681 -8.77 35.44 -24.03
CA ASP A 681 -9.49 34.66 -25.06
C ASP A 681 -8.62 34.13 -26.23
N ASP A 682 -7.30 34.32 -26.18
CA ASP A 682 -6.30 33.87 -27.17
C ASP A 682 -6.19 32.33 -27.34
N PHE A 683 -7.20 31.54 -26.94
CA PHE A 683 -7.22 30.07 -27.04
C PHE A 683 -8.43 29.52 -27.80
N PHE A 684 -9.31 30.38 -28.33
CA PHE A 684 -10.52 29.98 -29.08
C PHE A 684 -10.34 29.78 -30.58
N TYR A 685 -9.10 29.77 -31.12
CA TYR A 685 -8.85 29.65 -32.56
C TYR A 685 -9.50 28.44 -33.26
N LEU A 686 -10.03 27.47 -32.49
CA LEU A 686 -10.77 26.28 -32.97
C LEU A 686 -12.30 26.47 -33.09
N VAL A 687 -12.86 27.60 -32.66
CA VAL A 687 -14.29 27.94 -32.85
C VAL A 687 -14.49 28.79 -34.11
N SER A 688 -13.49 29.61 -34.44
CA SER A 688 -13.52 30.56 -35.56
C SER A 688 -13.46 29.91 -36.96
N ASP A 689 -12.96 28.67 -37.08
CA ASP A 689 -12.98 27.97 -38.38
C ASP A 689 -14.38 27.45 -38.76
N ASP A 690 -15.26 27.23 -37.78
CA ASP A 690 -16.66 26.79 -37.99
C ASP A 690 -17.65 27.97 -38.13
N GLU A 691 -17.19 29.23 -38.05
CA GLU A 691 -18.02 30.44 -38.26
C GLU A 691 -18.07 30.86 -39.75
N ASN A 692 -17.16 30.37 -40.59
CA ASN A 692 -17.11 30.69 -42.01
C ASN A 692 -17.95 29.76 -42.91
N GLU A 693 -18.61 28.74 -42.35
CA GLU A 693 -19.49 27.82 -43.12
C GLU A 693 -20.99 28.17 -43.05
N GLU A 694 -21.41 29.20 -42.29
CA GLU A 694 -22.82 29.66 -42.25
C GLU A 694 -23.10 30.88 -43.15
N HIS A 695 -22.14 31.26 -44.01
CA HIS A 695 -22.32 32.24 -45.07
C HIS A 695 -21.75 31.72 -46.41
N ASP A 696 -22.32 30.63 -46.92
CA ASP A 696 -22.43 30.36 -48.36
C ASP A 696 -23.66 29.49 -48.68
#